data_AF-A0A0F5V9U5-F1
#
_entry.id   AF-A0A0F5V9U5-F1
#
_cell.length_a   1.000
_cell.length_b   1.000
_cell.length_c   1.000
_cell.angle_alpha   90.00
_cell.angle_beta   90.00
_cell.angle_gamma   90.00
#
_symmetry.space_group_name_H-M   'P 1'
#
loop_
_entity.id
_entity.type
_entity.pdbx_description
1 polymer ?
#
loop_
_entity_poly.entity_id
_entity_poly.type
_entity_poly.pdbx_seq_one_letter_code
_entity_poly.pdbx_strand_id
1 'polypeptide(L)'
;MLQGEAQGQNDQQYWLERIHHLPPAPELPLNISPQQIEHPNIQRLSRLLPTQTLVSFKQAADKHGLTAEALLLGCYSEVIRQWSKRQDFTLTLTQMGRRPYEEGIDQTVGNFLQPQLLPVSCVAESTFSERMLEVQTLLYQGKLHASFNGIQVLRELTSRKQENRAISMPVVFSNTLTPELAEWVPDWRGPGSREVYASNQTPQIWLENQITLEQQGLGIHFNYVDGLFPANLAQDMMDAYLDLLNQVISDEALSEQTIWQKTGAVVSIPESDKAERRAANDTFVDIRPRLLHDSLLDAAKNRPDAVAIEQGDKRLTYGELVAKSTHLAAKLRESAHIEAGDIIAVSLPQGPELILGILGILQSGGAYVSIDPALPQQRRLQLLHRCQAKAVVTSTATFTRPDEYQPFLRVDLDILPDDAPLASVPPIQCADDLAYVIFTSGSTGEPKGVMISHNNAVNTLEDINRRFRVTADDAVLSIAPAGFDLSVYDYFGVLGAGGRLVFLAADAQNDPKIWCETLIHHGITIWNSVPAPVKVMVDRASDLLASSKLRLILMSGDWIPVDLPDAIRKALPDVQVISLGGATEGSIWSICYPIAHVEKDWVSIPYGKPLANQRFHVLNEWLEDCPKWGIGELYIAGEGIAQGYWADPEKTAQRFFTHPKTGERLYKTGDLGRYIQNGLIEILGREDNQVKINGYRVELGEVEFALLSLQAVNHVVIDAPVHPKSGQRQLVAYLVLHENVDCDHETLKQRCREQAQSTLPPYMVPTYFVILPYMPLTANGKIDRKALPAPWPEEQTQTAETKPVSATESRLLNLWRELLQHDDLDVNAGFFDVGGDSLIAVALLSTLREEFKVTAVQEQDLIEGLFMNTSIRQFAQIIESMKQLDGVSLG
;
A
#
# COMPACT_ATOMS: atom_id res chain seq x y z
N MET A 1 -23.96 -0.54 54.60
CA MET A 1 -22.83 0.34 54.24
C MET A 1 -21.52 -0.44 54.07
N LEU A 2 -20.97 -1.10 55.09
CA LEU A 2 -19.66 -1.79 55.00
C LEU A 2 -19.56 -2.88 53.90
N GLN A 3 -20.61 -3.65 53.63
CA GLN A 3 -20.63 -4.63 52.53
C GLN A 3 -20.68 -3.98 51.13
N GLY A 4 -21.29 -2.79 51.00
CA GLY A 4 -21.37 -2.06 49.73
C GLY A 4 -20.07 -1.36 49.36
N GLU A 5 -19.30 -0.90 50.35
CA GLU A 5 -17.96 -0.32 50.14
C GLU A 5 -16.94 -1.38 49.71
N ALA A 6 -16.97 -2.58 50.34
CA ALA A 6 -16.11 -3.70 49.96
C ALA A 6 -16.42 -4.24 48.55
N GLN A 7 -17.71 -4.35 48.20
CA GLN A 7 -18.11 -4.72 46.83
C GLN A 7 -17.69 -3.66 45.82
N GLY A 8 -17.87 -2.37 46.13
CA GLY A 8 -17.44 -1.28 45.24
C GLY A 8 -15.93 -1.27 44.96
N GLN A 9 -15.10 -1.60 45.96
CA GLN A 9 -13.65 -1.73 45.78
C GLN A 9 -13.27 -2.94 44.93
N ASN A 10 -13.95 -4.08 45.11
CA ASN A 10 -13.75 -5.27 44.29
C ASN A 10 -14.14 -5.02 42.82
N ASP A 11 -15.30 -4.41 42.59
CA ASP A 11 -15.79 -4.03 41.26
C ASP A 11 -14.82 -3.05 40.57
N GLN A 12 -14.31 -2.06 41.31
CA GLN A 12 -13.30 -1.15 40.81
C GLN A 12 -12.01 -1.89 40.43
N GLN A 13 -11.50 -2.78 41.29
CA GLN A 13 -10.29 -3.55 41.00
C GLN A 13 -10.44 -4.43 39.76
N TYR A 14 -11.58 -5.13 39.62
CA TYR A 14 -11.89 -5.96 38.45
C TYR A 14 -11.71 -5.21 37.13
N TRP A 15 -12.24 -3.98 37.05
CA TRP A 15 -12.15 -3.15 35.84
C TRP A 15 -10.77 -2.53 35.67
N LEU A 16 -10.14 -2.04 36.75
CA LEU A 16 -8.80 -1.44 36.68
C LEU A 16 -7.72 -2.42 36.26
N GLU A 17 -7.84 -3.70 36.60
CA GLU A 17 -6.91 -4.75 36.13
C GLU A 17 -7.08 -5.00 34.62
N ARG A 18 -8.31 -4.93 34.11
CA ARG A 18 -8.63 -5.21 32.69
C ARG A 18 -8.44 -4.00 31.78
N ILE A 19 -8.45 -2.79 32.34
CA ILE A 19 -8.43 -1.54 31.58
C ILE A 19 -7.22 -1.43 30.63
N HIS A 20 -6.10 -2.04 30.99
CA HIS A 20 -4.86 -2.05 30.22
C HIS A 20 -4.90 -2.98 29.00
N HIS A 21 -5.81 -3.95 29.02
CA HIS A 21 -5.94 -4.99 27.99
C HIS A 21 -7.27 -4.90 27.25
N LEU A 22 -8.10 -3.90 27.56
CA LEU A 22 -9.41 -3.74 26.96
C LEU A 22 -9.25 -3.36 25.47
N PRO A 23 -9.77 -4.16 24.52
CA PRO A 23 -9.72 -3.84 23.12
C PRO A 23 -10.47 -2.53 22.81
N PRO A 24 -10.08 -1.79 21.75
CA PRO A 24 -10.81 -0.60 21.33
C PRO A 24 -12.22 -0.95 20.80
N ALA A 25 -13.02 0.05 20.48
CA ALA A 25 -14.27 -0.14 19.75
C ALA A 25 -14.02 -0.85 18.40
N PRO A 26 -15.02 -1.57 17.86
CA PRO A 26 -14.92 -2.15 16.53
C PRO A 26 -14.67 -1.06 15.47
N GLU A 27 -13.79 -1.36 14.52
CA GLU A 27 -13.38 -0.43 13.47
C GLU A 27 -14.18 -0.75 12.21
N LEU A 28 -15.43 -0.28 12.18
CA LEU A 28 -16.37 -0.51 11.09
C LEU A 28 -16.10 0.39 9.87
N PRO A 29 -16.52 -0.01 8.66
CA PRO A 29 -16.37 0.81 7.45
C PRO A 29 -17.24 2.07 7.56
N LEU A 30 -16.61 3.24 7.46
CA LEU A 30 -17.29 4.54 7.47
C LEU A 30 -17.19 5.20 6.09
N ASN A 31 -18.24 5.90 5.72
CA ASN A 31 -18.33 6.73 4.51
C ASN A 31 -17.70 8.12 4.74
N ILE A 32 -17.93 8.68 5.92
CA ILE A 32 -17.42 9.99 6.34
C ILE A 32 -16.80 9.92 7.74
N SER A 33 -15.97 10.90 8.07
CA SER A 33 -15.46 11.02 9.44
C SER A 33 -16.61 11.37 10.39
N PRO A 34 -16.76 10.69 11.54
CA PRO A 34 -17.78 11.03 12.54
C PRO A 34 -17.73 12.49 13.00
N GLN A 35 -16.56 13.14 12.91
CA GLN A 35 -16.38 14.56 13.27
C GLN A 35 -17.07 15.52 12.30
N GLN A 36 -17.42 15.07 11.10
CA GLN A 36 -18.12 15.87 10.09
C GLN A 36 -19.64 15.90 10.32
N ILE A 37 -20.16 15.12 11.29
CA ILE A 37 -21.59 15.06 11.60
C ILE A 37 -21.90 16.01 12.75
N GLU A 38 -22.42 17.19 12.42
CA GLU A 38 -22.85 18.18 13.43
C GLU A 38 -24.18 17.79 14.10
N HIS A 39 -25.10 17.21 13.31
CA HIS A 39 -26.44 16.83 13.75
C HIS A 39 -26.75 15.39 13.31
N PRO A 40 -26.50 14.38 14.16
CA PRO A 40 -26.72 12.99 13.79
C PRO A 40 -28.23 12.72 13.64
N ASN A 41 -28.63 12.40 12.40
CA ASN A 41 -29.95 11.85 12.12
C ASN A 41 -29.90 10.32 12.28
N ILE A 42 -30.78 9.74 13.10
CA ILE A 42 -30.79 8.30 13.33
C ILE A 42 -31.88 7.65 12.46
N GLN A 43 -31.47 6.69 11.64
CA GLN A 43 -32.36 5.82 10.87
C GLN A 43 -32.57 4.50 11.60
N ARG A 44 -33.74 3.88 11.44
CA ARG A 44 -34.09 2.62 12.09
C ARG A 44 -34.55 1.58 11.07
N LEU A 45 -33.81 0.48 10.97
CA LEU A 45 -34.27 -0.74 10.30
C LEU A 45 -34.96 -1.61 11.32
N SER A 46 -36.13 -2.16 10.98
CA SER A 46 -36.93 -2.99 11.91
C SER A 46 -37.38 -4.28 11.25
N ARG A 47 -37.32 -5.37 12.02
CA ARG A 47 -37.90 -6.67 11.67
C ARG A 47 -38.58 -7.25 12.90
N LEU A 48 -39.78 -7.78 12.70
CA LEU A 48 -40.54 -8.46 13.72
C LEU A 48 -40.49 -9.96 13.42
N LEU A 49 -39.87 -10.73 14.32
CA LEU A 49 -39.83 -12.18 14.23
C LEU A 49 -40.99 -12.78 15.02
N PRO A 50 -41.69 -13.80 14.51
CA PRO A 50 -42.80 -14.43 15.22
C PRO A 50 -42.38 -14.94 16.61
N THR A 51 -43.32 -14.98 17.56
CA THR A 51 -43.08 -15.52 18.91
C THR A 51 -42.48 -16.93 18.90
N GLN A 52 -42.84 -17.75 17.91
CA GLN A 52 -42.28 -19.09 17.74
C GLN A 52 -40.76 -19.08 17.55
N THR A 53 -40.22 -18.07 16.87
CA THR A 53 -38.77 -17.91 16.66
C THR A 53 -38.04 -17.71 18.00
N LEU A 54 -38.59 -16.89 18.90
CA LEU A 54 -38.02 -16.70 20.24
C LEU A 54 -38.04 -17.99 21.07
N VAL A 55 -39.11 -18.79 20.96
CA VAL A 55 -39.20 -20.10 21.63
C VAL A 55 -38.12 -21.03 21.12
N SER A 56 -37.98 -21.16 19.81
CA SER A 56 -36.96 -22.02 19.20
C SER A 56 -35.54 -21.53 19.51
N PHE A 57 -35.31 -20.21 19.56
CA PHE A 57 -34.03 -19.65 19.94
C PHE A 57 -33.67 -19.93 21.41
N LYS A 58 -34.63 -19.83 22.33
CA LYS A 58 -34.45 -20.23 23.74
C LYS A 58 -34.09 -21.71 23.86
N GLN A 59 -34.79 -22.58 23.12
CA GLN A 59 -34.48 -24.01 23.10
C GLN A 59 -33.08 -24.30 22.57
N ALA A 60 -32.66 -23.60 21.52
CA ALA A 60 -31.30 -23.71 20.98
C ALA A 60 -30.26 -23.26 22.02
N ALA A 61 -30.47 -22.12 22.68
CA ALA A 61 -29.60 -21.62 23.74
C ALA A 61 -29.50 -22.60 24.91
N ASP A 62 -30.63 -23.09 25.42
CA ASP A 62 -30.70 -24.02 26.56
C ASP A 62 -29.92 -25.32 26.29
N LYS A 63 -30.02 -25.83 25.06
CA LYS A 63 -29.32 -27.05 24.62
C LYS A 63 -27.80 -26.93 24.69
N HIS A 64 -27.28 -25.71 24.57
CA HIS A 64 -25.85 -25.38 24.62
C HIS A 64 -25.45 -24.71 25.96
N GLY A 65 -26.32 -24.70 26.96
CA GLY A 65 -26.03 -24.08 28.27
C GLY A 65 -25.94 -22.55 28.23
N LEU A 66 -26.60 -21.93 27.25
CA LEU A 66 -26.61 -20.49 27.01
C LEU A 66 -27.97 -19.88 27.36
N THR A 67 -27.97 -18.59 27.67
CA THR A 67 -29.18 -17.78 27.72
C THR A 67 -29.46 -17.16 26.35
N ALA A 68 -30.75 -16.91 26.08
CA ALA A 68 -31.15 -16.23 24.85
C ALA A 68 -30.51 -14.84 24.71
N GLU A 69 -30.32 -14.10 25.81
CA GLU A 69 -29.62 -12.80 25.79
C GLU A 69 -28.17 -12.96 25.31
N ALA A 70 -27.42 -13.89 25.91
CA ALA A 70 -26.03 -14.12 25.54
C ALA A 70 -25.88 -14.61 24.10
N LEU A 71 -26.78 -15.49 23.63
CA LEU A 71 -26.74 -15.99 22.27
C LEU A 71 -27.11 -14.92 21.22
N LEU A 72 -28.10 -14.05 21.50
CA LEU A 72 -28.42 -12.91 20.61
C LEU A 72 -27.26 -11.92 20.52
N LEU A 73 -26.64 -11.60 21.66
CA LEU A 73 -25.50 -10.72 21.75
C LEU A 73 -24.26 -11.32 21.07
N GLY A 74 -24.02 -12.61 21.25
CA GLY A 74 -22.93 -13.33 20.60
C GLY A 74 -23.11 -13.43 19.08
N CYS A 75 -24.33 -13.66 18.59
CA CYS A 75 -24.61 -13.57 17.15
C CYS A 75 -24.33 -12.16 16.62
N TYR A 76 -24.63 -11.12 17.40
CA TYR A 76 -24.36 -9.75 17.00
C TYR A 76 -22.86 -9.45 16.98
N SER A 77 -22.08 -9.96 17.93
CA SER A 77 -20.63 -9.81 17.90
C SER A 77 -20.00 -10.50 16.69
N GLU A 78 -20.48 -11.69 16.29
CA GLU A 78 -20.02 -12.35 15.05
C GLU A 78 -20.33 -11.53 13.79
N VAL A 79 -21.49 -10.88 13.73
CA VAL A 79 -21.84 -9.97 12.61
C VAL A 79 -20.93 -8.76 12.59
N ILE A 80 -20.74 -8.08 13.72
CA ILE A 80 -19.85 -6.90 13.80
C ILE A 80 -18.41 -7.26 13.42
N ARG A 81 -17.95 -8.43 13.84
CA ARG A 81 -16.63 -8.98 13.51
C ARG A 81 -16.38 -9.08 12.01
N GLN A 82 -17.39 -9.46 11.24
CA GLN A 82 -17.27 -9.66 9.79
C GLN A 82 -16.95 -8.37 9.01
N TRP A 83 -17.32 -7.20 9.54
CA TRP A 83 -17.02 -5.89 8.93
C TRP A 83 -16.00 -5.07 9.71
N SER A 84 -15.69 -5.45 10.95
CA SER A 84 -14.65 -4.79 11.73
C SER A 84 -13.27 -5.15 11.18
N LYS A 85 -12.41 -4.14 11.01
CA LYS A 85 -10.99 -4.37 10.69
C LYS A 85 -10.27 -5.22 11.74
N ARG A 86 -10.74 -5.16 12.98
CA ARG A 86 -10.16 -5.86 14.14
C ARG A 86 -11.09 -6.97 14.57
N GLN A 87 -10.49 -8.09 14.94
CA GLN A 87 -11.22 -9.22 15.52
C GLN A 87 -11.49 -8.96 17.00
N ASP A 88 -10.51 -8.51 17.76
CA ASP A 88 -10.76 -8.16 19.17
C ASP A 88 -11.28 -6.73 19.28
N PHE A 89 -12.47 -6.58 19.86
CA PHE A 89 -13.11 -5.28 20.07
C PHE A 89 -14.02 -5.26 21.29
N THR A 90 -14.33 -4.06 21.78
CA THR A 90 -15.28 -3.87 22.88
C THR A 90 -16.63 -3.37 22.34
N LEU A 91 -17.70 -4.09 22.69
CA LEU A 91 -19.08 -3.63 22.51
C LEU A 91 -19.57 -2.89 23.76
N THR A 92 -20.47 -1.95 23.57
CA THR A 92 -21.20 -1.30 24.68
C THR A 92 -22.56 -1.95 24.83
N LEU A 93 -22.91 -2.37 26.04
CA LEU A 93 -24.23 -2.84 26.39
C LEU A 93 -24.97 -1.77 27.16
N THR A 94 -26.26 -1.58 26.89
CA THR A 94 -27.11 -0.73 27.73
C THR A 94 -27.78 -1.56 28.81
N GLN A 95 -27.55 -1.21 30.08
CA GLN A 95 -28.16 -1.87 31.23
C GLN A 95 -28.97 -0.92 32.11
N MET A 96 -29.98 -1.47 32.78
CA MET A 96 -30.71 -0.78 33.82
C MET A 96 -29.97 -0.93 35.15
N GLY A 97 -29.32 0.13 35.61
CA GLY A 97 -28.59 0.19 36.87
C GLY A 97 -29.46 0.36 38.12
N ARG A 98 -30.71 -0.13 38.11
CA ARG A 98 -31.57 -0.13 39.31
C ARG A 98 -31.06 -1.20 40.27
N ARG A 99 -30.52 -0.78 41.41
CA ARG A 99 -29.99 -1.72 42.42
C ARG A 99 -31.14 -2.20 43.32
N PRO A 100 -31.46 -3.51 43.36
CA PRO A 100 -32.65 -4.02 44.07
C PRO A 100 -32.70 -3.73 45.57
N TYR A 101 -31.54 -3.40 46.16
CA TYR A 101 -31.38 -3.19 47.61
C TYR A 101 -31.57 -1.73 48.04
N GLU A 102 -31.86 -0.82 47.11
CA GLU A 102 -32.17 0.59 47.41
C GLU A 102 -33.67 0.76 47.64
N GLU A 103 -34.05 1.14 48.86
CA GLU A 103 -35.44 1.30 49.27
C GLU A 103 -36.15 2.36 48.40
N GLY A 104 -37.25 1.99 47.73
CA GLY A 104 -38.00 2.89 46.86
C GLY A 104 -37.42 3.08 45.44
N ILE A 105 -36.36 2.35 45.06
CA ILE A 105 -35.75 2.49 43.74
C ILE A 105 -36.75 2.23 42.61
N ASP A 106 -37.62 1.23 42.75
CA ASP A 106 -38.66 0.86 41.77
C ASP A 106 -39.71 1.96 41.56
N GLN A 107 -39.87 2.86 42.54
CA GLN A 107 -40.81 3.99 42.48
C GLN A 107 -40.13 5.30 42.07
N THR A 108 -38.82 5.27 41.82
CA THR A 108 -38.03 6.46 41.47
C THR A 108 -38.04 6.69 39.96
N VAL A 109 -38.35 7.93 39.55
CA VAL A 109 -38.20 8.42 38.18
C VAL A 109 -36.82 9.05 38.03
N GLY A 110 -36.01 8.53 37.11
CA GLY A 110 -34.64 8.98 36.88
C GLY A 110 -33.98 8.23 35.73
N ASN A 111 -32.81 8.69 35.31
CA ASN A 111 -31.99 7.99 34.32
C ASN A 111 -31.14 6.93 35.03
N PHE A 112 -31.53 5.66 34.88
CA PHE A 112 -30.81 4.51 35.39
C PHE A 112 -30.04 3.76 34.31
N LEU A 113 -30.00 4.27 33.08
CA LEU A 113 -29.27 3.63 32.00
C LEU A 113 -27.77 3.77 32.26
N GLN A 114 -27.07 2.65 32.27
CA GLN A 114 -25.63 2.58 32.45
C GLN A 114 -25.02 1.75 31.32
N PRO A 115 -23.88 2.19 30.75
CA PRO A 115 -23.12 1.36 29.83
C PRO A 115 -22.39 0.25 30.60
N GLN A 116 -22.38 -0.96 30.05
CA GLN A 116 -21.46 -2.03 30.41
C GLN A 116 -20.56 -2.31 29.20
N LEU A 117 -19.25 -2.40 29.42
CA LEU A 117 -18.30 -2.76 28.37
C LEU A 117 -18.20 -4.29 28.26
N LEU A 118 -18.21 -4.80 27.03
CA LEU A 118 -18.05 -6.22 26.74
C LEU A 118 -16.87 -6.40 25.78
N PRO A 119 -15.67 -6.73 26.27
CA PRO A 119 -14.53 -7.03 25.42
C PRO A 119 -14.73 -8.40 24.79
N VAL A 120 -14.95 -8.45 23.48
CA VAL A 120 -15.11 -9.70 22.73
C VAL A 120 -13.80 -10.03 22.03
N SER A 121 -13.24 -11.19 22.34
CA SER A 121 -12.09 -11.77 21.66
C SER A 121 -12.51 -12.84 20.65
N CYS A 122 -11.64 -13.17 19.71
CA CYS A 122 -11.78 -14.39 18.91
C CYS A 122 -10.48 -15.18 18.89
N VAL A 123 -10.53 -16.42 19.35
CA VAL A 123 -9.41 -17.37 19.20
C VAL A 123 -9.71 -18.25 17.99
N ALA A 124 -8.74 -18.37 17.07
CA ALA A 124 -8.96 -18.99 15.76
C ALA A 124 -9.45 -20.45 15.83
N GLU A 125 -9.04 -21.20 16.85
CA GLU A 125 -9.42 -22.60 17.05
C GLU A 125 -10.74 -22.77 17.83
N SER A 126 -11.31 -21.69 18.38
CA SER A 126 -12.55 -21.77 19.13
C SER A 126 -13.74 -22.02 18.23
N THR A 127 -14.56 -22.98 18.62
CA THR A 127 -15.86 -23.26 18.01
C THR A 127 -16.84 -22.12 18.29
N PHE A 128 -17.87 -21.99 17.45
CA PHE A 128 -18.97 -21.04 17.70
C PHE A 128 -19.57 -21.21 19.11
N SER A 129 -19.79 -22.44 19.56
CA SER A 129 -20.33 -22.71 20.90
C SER A 129 -19.43 -22.18 22.02
N GLU A 130 -18.11 -22.33 21.90
CA GLU A 130 -17.16 -21.81 22.88
C GLU A 130 -17.17 -20.28 22.92
N ARG A 131 -17.21 -19.63 21.74
CA ARG A 131 -17.31 -18.16 21.66
C ARG A 131 -18.60 -17.63 22.31
N MET A 132 -19.73 -18.32 22.11
CA MET A 132 -20.99 -17.93 22.75
C MET A 132 -20.94 -18.09 24.29
N LEU A 133 -20.29 -19.15 24.78
CA LEU A 133 -20.08 -19.38 26.22
C LEU A 133 -19.16 -18.32 26.84
N GLU A 134 -18.14 -17.89 26.11
CA GLU A 134 -17.25 -16.79 26.51
C GLU A 134 -18.03 -15.47 26.61
N VAL A 135 -18.82 -15.13 25.58
CA VAL A 135 -19.70 -13.95 25.60
C VAL A 135 -20.65 -13.98 26.81
N GLN A 136 -21.27 -15.13 27.09
CA GLN A 136 -22.11 -15.30 28.26
C GLN A 136 -21.35 -15.05 29.57
N THR A 137 -20.17 -15.64 29.70
CA THR A 137 -19.33 -15.51 30.89
C THR A 137 -18.96 -14.05 31.13
N LEU A 138 -18.54 -13.34 30.09
CA LEU A 138 -18.18 -11.93 30.16
C LEU A 138 -19.40 -11.04 30.46
N LEU A 139 -20.56 -11.33 29.87
CA LEU A 139 -21.80 -10.63 30.16
C LEU A 139 -22.14 -10.70 31.66
N TYR A 140 -22.09 -11.91 32.25
CA TYR A 140 -22.38 -12.11 33.67
C TYR A 140 -21.31 -11.51 34.57
N GLN A 141 -20.02 -11.64 34.23
CA GLN A 141 -18.96 -11.00 35.00
C GLN A 141 -19.14 -9.48 35.04
N GLY A 142 -19.50 -8.85 33.90
CA GLY A 142 -19.78 -7.42 33.89
C GLY A 142 -20.99 -7.05 34.77
N LYS A 143 -22.06 -7.86 34.78
CA LYS A 143 -23.22 -7.67 35.66
C LYS A 143 -22.85 -7.79 37.14
N LEU A 144 -21.96 -8.72 37.50
CA LEU A 144 -21.48 -8.89 38.88
C LEU A 144 -20.64 -7.71 39.38
N HIS A 145 -19.98 -6.98 38.48
CA HIS A 145 -19.11 -5.85 38.82
C HIS A 145 -19.69 -4.50 38.37
N ALA A 146 -21.02 -4.39 38.28
CA ALA A 146 -21.73 -3.21 37.80
C ALA A 146 -21.68 -2.03 38.79
N SER A 147 -21.15 -2.19 40.01
CA SER A 147 -21.10 -1.08 40.98
C SER A 147 -20.09 -0.01 40.58
N PHE A 148 -19.01 -0.40 39.91
CA PHE A 148 -18.09 0.48 39.20
C PHE A 148 -18.55 0.56 37.73
N ASN A 149 -19.37 1.55 37.42
CA ASN A 149 -20.14 1.56 36.16
C ASN A 149 -19.27 1.91 34.95
N GLY A 150 -19.75 1.60 33.74
CA GLY A 150 -18.99 1.81 32.50
C GLY A 150 -18.63 3.28 32.23
N ILE A 151 -19.35 4.27 32.79
CA ILE A 151 -18.96 5.68 32.69
C ILE A 151 -17.65 5.92 33.45
N GLN A 152 -17.50 5.33 34.64
CA GLN A 152 -16.27 5.40 35.42
C GLN A 152 -15.11 4.70 34.70
N VAL A 153 -15.36 3.52 34.11
CA VAL A 153 -14.36 2.80 33.31
C VAL A 153 -13.91 3.63 32.11
N LEU A 154 -14.83 4.23 31.35
CA LEU A 154 -14.52 5.08 30.20
C LEU A 154 -13.76 6.35 30.59
N ARG A 155 -14.11 6.97 31.73
CA ARG A 155 -13.37 8.13 32.27
C ARG A 155 -11.93 7.76 32.62
N GLU A 156 -11.73 6.61 33.25
CA GLU A 156 -10.40 6.13 33.61
C GLU A 156 -9.58 5.71 32.37
N LEU A 157 -10.22 5.11 31.36
CA LEU A 157 -9.60 4.85 30.06
C LEU A 157 -9.11 6.15 29.40
N THR A 158 -9.92 7.21 29.47
CA THR A 158 -9.60 8.51 28.87
C THR A 158 -8.49 9.22 29.64
N SER A 159 -8.52 9.22 30.98
CA SER A 159 -7.52 9.90 31.82
C SER A 159 -6.12 9.30 31.65
N ARG A 160 -6.03 7.99 31.43
CA ARG A 160 -4.74 7.26 31.31
C ARG A 160 -4.06 7.41 29.96
N LYS A 161 -4.79 7.69 28.88
CA LYS A 161 -4.21 7.78 27.53
C LYS A 161 -3.53 9.12 27.21
N GLN A 162 -3.62 10.14 28.08
CA GLN A 162 -3.16 11.52 27.81
C GLN A 162 -3.66 12.08 26.45
N GLU A 163 -4.70 11.49 25.86
CA GLU A 163 -5.32 11.96 24.62
C GLU A 163 -6.45 12.91 24.99
N ASN A 164 -6.42 14.15 24.47
CA ASN A 164 -7.44 15.18 24.68
C ASN A 164 -8.77 14.88 23.93
N ARG A 165 -9.03 13.62 23.56
CA ARG A 165 -10.24 13.18 22.83
C ARG A 165 -10.96 12.09 23.64
N ALA A 166 -12.27 12.24 23.82
CA ALA A 166 -13.10 11.22 24.46
C ALA A 166 -13.05 9.90 23.67
N ILE A 167 -12.66 8.80 24.33
CA ILE A 167 -12.75 7.46 23.74
C ILE A 167 -14.23 7.09 23.65
N SER A 168 -14.77 7.09 22.43
CA SER A 168 -16.15 6.66 22.18
C SER A 168 -16.18 5.13 21.98
N MET A 169 -17.19 4.48 22.56
CA MET A 169 -17.54 3.07 22.28
C MET A 169 -18.92 3.04 21.60
N PRO A 170 -19.00 3.40 20.31
CA PRO A 170 -20.24 3.85 19.67
C PRO A 170 -21.11 2.71 19.10
N VAL A 171 -20.65 1.46 19.19
CA VAL A 171 -21.40 0.28 18.74
C VAL A 171 -22.05 -0.37 19.95
N VAL A 172 -23.38 -0.34 19.96
CA VAL A 172 -24.20 -0.66 21.12
C VAL A 172 -25.07 -1.89 20.86
N PHE A 173 -25.29 -2.68 21.91
CA PHE A 173 -26.35 -3.68 21.97
C PHE A 173 -27.26 -3.37 23.16
N SER A 174 -28.56 -3.31 22.92
CA SER A 174 -29.55 -3.09 23.97
C SER A 174 -30.66 -4.13 23.86
N ASN A 175 -31.20 -4.56 25.00
CA ASN A 175 -32.30 -5.50 25.01
C ASN A 175 -33.27 -5.23 26.16
N THR A 176 -34.52 -5.64 25.97
CA THR A 176 -35.60 -5.57 26.99
C THR A 176 -36.16 -6.95 27.30
N LEU A 177 -35.35 -8.00 27.16
CA LEU A 177 -35.77 -9.39 27.34
C LEU A 177 -36.02 -9.80 28.80
N THR A 178 -35.81 -8.89 29.75
CA THR A 178 -36.10 -9.15 31.16
C THR A 178 -37.62 -9.26 31.38
N PRO A 179 -38.11 -10.35 31.99
CA PRO A 179 -39.55 -10.56 32.26
C PRO A 179 -40.19 -9.40 33.03
N GLU A 180 -39.42 -8.79 33.94
CA GLU A 180 -39.83 -7.64 34.76
C GLU A 180 -40.24 -6.43 33.91
N LEU A 181 -39.55 -6.17 32.78
CA LEU A 181 -39.85 -5.07 31.87
C LEU A 181 -41.05 -5.38 30.97
N ALA A 182 -41.24 -6.63 30.56
CA ALA A 182 -42.39 -7.06 29.78
C ALA A 182 -43.70 -6.99 30.58
N GLU A 183 -43.65 -7.26 31.89
CA GLU A 183 -44.76 -7.03 32.82
C GLU A 183 -44.93 -5.54 33.19
N TRP A 184 -43.85 -4.74 33.16
CA TRP A 184 -43.84 -3.29 33.42
C TRP A 184 -44.23 -2.39 32.26
N VAL A 185 -44.49 -2.95 31.07
CA VAL A 185 -45.26 -2.24 30.06
C VAL A 185 -46.70 -2.74 30.16
N PRO A 186 -47.48 -2.34 31.20
CA PRO A 186 -48.91 -2.37 31.02
C PRO A 186 -49.21 -1.53 29.79
N ASP A 187 -50.29 -1.83 29.09
CA ASP A 187 -50.80 -0.97 28.04
C ASP A 187 -51.30 0.33 28.71
N TRP A 188 -50.39 1.17 29.23
CA TRP A 188 -50.63 2.48 29.86
C TRP A 188 -51.31 3.44 28.90
N ARG A 189 -51.26 3.07 27.61
CA ARG A 189 -51.85 3.75 26.50
C ARG A 189 -53.38 3.52 26.43
N GLY A 190 -53.91 2.51 27.13
CA GLY A 190 -55.34 2.19 27.19
C GLY A 190 -55.86 1.57 25.88
N PRO A 191 -57.06 0.97 25.85
CA PRO A 191 -57.59 0.36 24.64
C PRO A 191 -57.71 1.38 23.49
N GLY A 192 -57.11 1.08 22.34
CA GLY A 192 -57.24 1.89 21.11
C GLY A 192 -56.19 2.99 20.93
N SER A 193 -55.22 3.10 21.83
CA SER A 193 -54.06 3.96 21.62
C SER A 193 -53.07 3.41 20.61
N ARG A 194 -52.41 4.31 19.87
CA ARG A 194 -51.26 3.97 19.04
C ARG A 194 -50.11 4.92 19.33
N GLU A 195 -48.89 4.40 19.23
CA GLU A 195 -47.71 5.24 19.13
C GLU A 195 -47.80 6.06 17.84
N VAL A 196 -47.73 7.39 17.95
CA VAL A 196 -47.80 8.30 16.79
C VAL A 196 -46.39 8.69 16.33
N TYR A 197 -45.45 8.75 17.26
CA TYR A 197 -44.06 9.14 17.01
C TYR A 197 -43.16 8.65 18.15
N ALA A 198 -42.00 8.10 17.81
CA ALA A 198 -40.91 7.80 18.72
C ALA A 198 -39.59 8.11 18.02
N SER A 199 -38.62 8.66 18.76
CA SER A 199 -37.30 8.99 18.26
C SER A 199 -36.27 8.67 19.32
N ASN A 200 -35.33 7.81 18.97
CA ASN A 200 -34.15 7.52 19.78
C ASN A 200 -32.99 8.29 19.15
N GLN A 201 -32.47 9.31 19.83
CA GLN A 201 -31.31 10.09 19.38
C GLN A 201 -30.26 10.13 20.47
N THR A 202 -29.16 9.43 20.26
CA THR A 202 -28.00 9.46 21.15
C THR A 202 -26.77 9.79 20.31
N PRO A 203 -26.23 11.03 20.35
CA PRO A 203 -25.16 11.48 19.45
C PRO A 203 -23.88 10.66 19.49
N GLN A 204 -23.66 9.90 20.57
CA GLN A 204 -22.46 9.09 20.80
C GLN A 204 -22.57 7.67 20.23
N ILE A 205 -23.76 7.27 19.76
CA ILE A 205 -24.03 5.92 19.25
C ILE A 205 -24.07 5.99 17.72
N TRP A 206 -23.21 5.21 17.07
CA TRP A 206 -23.17 5.12 15.61
C TRP A 206 -24.07 4.02 15.09
N LEU A 207 -24.07 2.88 15.78
CA LEU A 207 -24.87 1.71 15.46
C LEU A 207 -25.34 1.05 16.75
N GLU A 208 -26.63 0.80 16.86
CA GLU A 208 -27.25 0.04 17.94
C GLU A 208 -28.08 -1.09 17.38
N ASN A 209 -27.86 -2.31 17.89
CA ASN A 209 -28.82 -3.40 17.76
C ASN A 209 -29.69 -3.45 19.02
N GLN A 210 -30.95 -3.09 18.86
CA GLN A 210 -31.95 -3.05 19.92
C GLN A 210 -32.94 -4.22 19.76
N ILE A 211 -33.03 -5.03 20.81
CA ILE A 211 -33.94 -6.18 20.89
C ILE A 211 -35.14 -5.86 21.82
N THR A 212 -36.36 -5.98 21.30
CA THR A 212 -37.61 -5.71 22.01
C THR A 212 -38.51 -6.92 22.09
N LEU A 213 -39.19 -7.11 23.22
CA LEU A 213 -40.32 -8.04 23.29
C LEU A 213 -41.60 -7.27 22.96
N GLU A 214 -42.24 -7.63 21.85
CA GLU A 214 -43.46 -7.00 21.37
C GLU A 214 -44.64 -7.97 21.45
N GLN A 215 -45.89 -7.46 21.40
CA GLN A 215 -47.09 -8.30 21.51
C GLN A 215 -47.15 -9.44 20.48
N GLN A 216 -46.57 -9.23 19.31
CA GLN A 216 -46.62 -10.16 18.18
C GLN A 216 -45.30 -10.93 17.96
N GLY A 217 -44.28 -10.73 18.81
CA GLY A 217 -43.02 -11.46 18.72
C GLY A 217 -41.79 -10.69 19.19
N LEU A 218 -40.63 -11.02 18.62
CA LEU A 218 -39.34 -10.42 18.94
C LEU A 218 -39.02 -9.34 17.92
N GLY A 219 -38.96 -8.08 18.36
CA GLY A 219 -38.51 -6.96 17.55
C GLY A 219 -36.99 -6.87 17.52
N ILE A 220 -36.42 -6.76 16.31
CA ILE A 220 -35.00 -6.53 16.08
C ILE A 220 -34.87 -5.21 15.33
N HIS A 221 -34.11 -4.28 15.91
CA HIS A 221 -33.98 -2.94 15.38
C HIS A 221 -32.54 -2.50 15.29
N PHE A 222 -32.10 -2.13 14.09
CA PHE A 222 -30.80 -1.51 13.88
C PHE A 222 -31.00 0.00 13.77
N ASN A 223 -30.59 0.73 14.81
CA ASN A 223 -30.55 2.19 14.81
C ASN A 223 -29.16 2.64 14.41
N TYR A 224 -29.03 3.47 13.37
CA TYR A 224 -27.72 3.91 12.88
C TYR A 224 -27.74 5.37 12.42
N VAL A 225 -26.57 6.02 12.45
CA VAL A 225 -26.43 7.40 11.99
C VAL A 225 -26.46 7.45 10.46
N ASP A 226 -27.37 8.25 9.93
CA ASP A 226 -27.57 8.44 8.50
C ASP A 226 -26.32 9.02 7.82
N GLY A 227 -25.98 8.51 6.63
CA GLY A 227 -24.79 8.91 5.87
C GLY A 227 -23.42 8.52 6.46
N LEU A 228 -23.37 8.02 7.70
CA LEU A 228 -22.11 7.62 8.35
C LEU A 228 -21.52 6.35 7.74
N PHE A 229 -22.36 5.36 7.42
CA PHE A 229 -21.96 4.09 6.84
C PHE A 229 -22.13 4.10 5.32
N PRO A 230 -21.33 3.31 4.57
CA PRO A 230 -21.57 3.07 3.15
C PRO A 230 -22.99 2.60 2.88
N ALA A 231 -23.51 2.94 1.70
CA ALA A 231 -24.87 2.60 1.31
C ALA A 231 -25.16 1.10 1.50
N ASN A 232 -26.33 0.81 2.06
CA ASN A 232 -26.84 -0.53 2.41
C ASN A 232 -26.05 -1.31 3.47
N LEU A 233 -24.92 -0.82 4.00
CA LEU A 233 -24.10 -1.59 4.96
C LEU A 233 -24.89 -2.01 6.21
N ALA A 234 -25.67 -1.10 6.80
CA ALA A 234 -26.50 -1.41 7.97
C ALA A 234 -27.59 -2.46 7.66
N GLN A 235 -28.12 -2.46 6.42
CA GLN A 235 -29.08 -3.46 5.95
C GLN A 235 -28.40 -4.81 5.73
N ASP A 236 -27.22 -4.84 5.10
CA ASP A 236 -26.43 -6.05 4.90
C ASP A 236 -26.05 -6.71 6.24
N MET A 237 -25.68 -5.92 7.25
CA MET A 237 -25.43 -6.41 8.61
C MET A 237 -26.70 -6.96 9.28
N MET A 238 -27.85 -6.29 9.10
CA MET A 238 -29.12 -6.76 9.65
C MET A 238 -29.54 -8.09 9.03
N ASP A 239 -29.43 -8.22 7.71
CA ASP A 239 -29.80 -9.46 7.00
C ASP A 239 -28.85 -10.60 7.40
N ALA A 240 -27.54 -10.34 7.49
CA ALA A 240 -26.56 -11.30 7.99
C ALA A 240 -26.86 -11.74 9.44
N TYR A 241 -27.31 -10.82 10.29
CA TYR A 241 -27.74 -11.15 11.65
C TYR A 241 -28.96 -12.08 11.65
N LEU A 242 -29.99 -11.75 10.88
CA LEU A 242 -31.20 -12.56 10.78
C LEU A 242 -30.92 -13.96 10.20
N ASP A 243 -30.06 -14.05 9.20
CA ASP A 243 -29.64 -15.31 8.61
C ASP A 243 -28.87 -16.16 9.62
N LEU A 244 -27.97 -15.57 10.40
CA LEU A 244 -27.27 -16.27 11.47
C LEU A 244 -28.25 -16.78 12.55
N LEU A 245 -29.20 -15.96 12.98
CA LEU A 245 -30.23 -16.39 13.94
C LEU A 245 -31.06 -17.56 13.39
N ASN A 246 -31.44 -17.52 12.11
CA ASN A 246 -32.17 -18.61 11.46
C ASN A 246 -31.32 -19.90 11.38
N GLN A 247 -30.03 -19.79 11.08
CA GLN A 247 -29.11 -20.94 11.05
C GLN A 247 -28.98 -21.58 12.44
N VAL A 248 -28.80 -20.76 13.48
CA VAL A 248 -28.72 -21.21 14.88
C VAL A 248 -29.97 -21.97 15.32
N ILE A 249 -31.16 -21.56 14.86
CA ILE A 249 -32.44 -22.20 15.18
C ILE A 249 -32.69 -23.46 14.35
N SER A 250 -32.28 -23.46 13.08
CA SER A 250 -32.59 -24.53 12.12
C SER A 250 -31.64 -25.72 12.23
N ASP A 251 -30.53 -25.58 12.94
CA ASP A 251 -29.50 -26.61 13.02
C ASP A 251 -29.82 -27.68 14.08
N GLU A 252 -29.93 -28.93 13.62
CA GLU A 252 -30.14 -30.07 14.50
C GLU A 252 -28.80 -30.55 15.08
N ALA A 253 -28.62 -30.34 16.39
CA ALA A 253 -27.39 -30.63 17.15
C ALA A 253 -26.85 -32.09 17.14
N LEU A 254 -27.34 -32.98 16.26
CA LEU A 254 -26.88 -34.37 16.13
C LEU A 254 -26.04 -34.63 14.87
N SER A 255 -25.77 -33.61 14.04
CA SER A 255 -24.85 -33.76 12.89
C SER A 255 -23.41 -33.33 13.25
N GLU A 256 -22.41 -34.01 12.69
CA GLU A 256 -20.99 -33.62 12.83
C GLU A 256 -20.65 -32.32 12.09
N GLN A 257 -21.59 -31.71 11.37
CA GLN A 257 -21.43 -30.49 10.57
C GLN A 257 -22.26 -29.29 11.07
N THR A 258 -22.62 -29.29 12.36
CA THR A 258 -23.41 -28.19 12.98
C THR A 258 -22.63 -26.87 12.99
N ILE A 259 -23.35 -25.74 12.88
CA ILE A 259 -22.82 -24.37 13.06
C ILE A 259 -22.14 -24.23 14.42
N TRP A 260 -22.64 -24.94 15.43
CA TRP A 260 -22.14 -24.93 16.79
C TRP A 260 -20.70 -25.44 16.94
N GLN A 261 -20.27 -26.33 16.04
CA GLN A 261 -18.91 -26.89 16.02
C GLN A 261 -17.99 -26.20 15.00
N LYS A 262 -18.50 -25.23 14.23
CA LYS A 262 -17.67 -24.51 13.25
C LYS A 262 -16.62 -23.65 13.94
N THR A 263 -15.38 -23.76 13.47
CA THR A 263 -14.29 -22.82 13.72
C THR A 263 -14.23 -21.79 12.58
N GLY A 264 -13.67 -20.61 12.83
CA GLY A 264 -13.63 -19.51 11.86
C GLY A 264 -14.96 -18.75 11.71
N ALA A 265 -15.17 -18.12 10.55
CA ALA A 265 -16.36 -17.29 10.33
C ALA A 265 -17.63 -18.13 10.16
N VAL A 266 -18.66 -17.76 10.90
CA VAL A 266 -20.00 -18.38 10.82
C VAL A 266 -21.00 -17.53 10.04
N VAL A 267 -20.69 -16.25 9.84
CA VAL A 267 -21.53 -15.31 9.11
C VAL A 267 -21.31 -15.52 7.62
N SER A 268 -22.39 -15.81 6.90
CA SER A 268 -22.34 -15.92 5.45
C SER A 268 -22.28 -14.55 4.80
N ILE A 269 -21.40 -14.40 3.82
CA ILE A 269 -21.39 -13.24 2.94
C ILE A 269 -22.68 -13.22 2.10
N PRO A 270 -23.30 -12.06 1.85
CA PRO A 270 -24.45 -11.95 0.95
C PRO A 270 -24.18 -12.58 -0.43
N GLU A 271 -25.16 -13.28 -1.00
CA GLU A 271 -25.00 -13.91 -2.33
C GLU A 271 -24.75 -12.90 -3.45
N SER A 272 -25.27 -11.67 -3.31
CA SER A 272 -24.97 -10.56 -4.22
C SER A 272 -23.48 -10.23 -4.25
N ASP A 273 -22.84 -10.14 -3.07
CA ASP A 273 -21.41 -9.85 -2.96
C ASP A 273 -20.57 -11.01 -3.53
N LYS A 274 -20.98 -12.26 -3.28
CA LYS A 274 -20.33 -13.43 -3.91
C LYS A 274 -20.48 -13.43 -5.42
N ALA A 275 -21.63 -13.04 -5.95
CA ALA A 275 -21.87 -12.95 -7.38
C ALA A 275 -21.01 -11.84 -8.03
N GLU A 276 -20.95 -10.65 -7.43
CA GLU A 276 -20.09 -9.56 -7.90
C GLU A 276 -18.61 -9.95 -7.89
N ARG A 277 -18.13 -10.59 -6.82
CA ARG A 277 -16.76 -11.11 -6.76
C ARG A 277 -16.49 -12.15 -7.85
N ARG A 278 -17.38 -13.14 -8.00
CA ARG A 278 -17.25 -14.17 -9.05
C ARG A 278 -17.15 -13.52 -10.42
N ALA A 279 -17.99 -12.53 -10.71
CA ALA A 279 -17.95 -11.80 -11.97
C ALA A 279 -16.67 -10.97 -12.14
N ALA A 280 -16.12 -10.38 -11.07
CA ALA A 280 -14.85 -9.65 -11.12
C ALA A 280 -13.64 -10.57 -11.34
N ASN A 281 -13.69 -11.80 -10.81
CA ASN A 281 -12.63 -12.80 -10.90
C ASN A 281 -12.81 -13.79 -12.08
N ASP A 282 -13.89 -13.68 -12.85
CA ASP A 282 -14.08 -14.44 -14.09
C ASP A 282 -13.28 -13.78 -15.22
N THR A 283 -11.97 -14.01 -15.19
CA THR A 283 -10.99 -13.31 -16.03
C THR A 283 -10.36 -14.20 -17.08
N PHE A 284 -10.91 -15.38 -17.35
CA PHE A 284 -10.32 -16.32 -18.29
C PHE A 284 -10.23 -15.73 -19.70
N VAL A 285 -9.04 -15.79 -20.28
CA VAL A 285 -8.75 -15.40 -21.65
C VAL A 285 -7.75 -16.39 -22.22
N ASP A 286 -8.03 -16.90 -23.42
CA ASP A 286 -7.11 -17.76 -24.15
C ASP A 286 -5.89 -16.97 -24.64
N ILE A 287 -4.88 -16.85 -23.78
CA ILE A 287 -3.55 -16.32 -24.08
C ILE A 287 -2.61 -17.53 -24.16
N ARG A 288 -2.04 -17.75 -25.35
CA ARG A 288 -1.16 -18.89 -25.58
C ARG A 288 0.16 -18.73 -24.83
N PRO A 289 0.60 -19.71 -24.03
CA PRO A 289 1.92 -19.70 -23.41
C PRO A 289 3.02 -19.65 -24.47
N ARG A 290 3.96 -18.72 -24.29
CA ARG A 290 5.08 -18.47 -25.20
C ARG A 290 6.29 -17.92 -24.45
N LEU A 291 7.43 -17.83 -25.12
CA LEU A 291 8.60 -17.17 -24.58
C LEU A 291 8.39 -15.65 -24.63
N LEU A 292 8.86 -14.95 -23.60
CA LEU A 292 8.72 -13.50 -23.43
C LEU A 292 9.15 -12.68 -24.65
N HIS A 293 10.16 -13.16 -25.39
CA HIS A 293 10.71 -12.48 -26.55
C HIS A 293 10.08 -12.91 -27.89
N ASP A 294 9.16 -13.89 -27.91
CA ASP A 294 8.58 -14.43 -29.15
C ASP A 294 7.84 -13.36 -29.96
N SER A 295 7.01 -12.52 -29.29
CA SER A 295 6.30 -11.42 -29.96
C SER A 295 7.25 -10.44 -30.65
N LEU A 296 8.38 -10.14 -30.01
CA LEU A 296 9.42 -9.26 -30.58
C LEU A 296 10.08 -9.91 -31.79
N LEU A 297 10.42 -11.21 -31.71
CA LEU A 297 10.97 -11.95 -32.85
C LEU A 297 9.97 -12.02 -34.03
N ASP A 298 8.68 -12.19 -33.75
CA ASP A 298 7.64 -12.18 -34.78
C ASP A 298 7.49 -10.79 -35.41
N ALA A 299 7.53 -9.72 -34.62
CA ALA A 299 7.58 -8.35 -35.13
C ALA A 299 8.80 -8.13 -36.05
N ALA A 300 9.97 -8.64 -35.67
CA ALA A 300 11.19 -8.51 -36.47
C ALA A 300 11.14 -9.28 -37.79
N LYS A 301 10.52 -10.46 -37.82
CA LYS A 301 10.28 -11.20 -39.08
C LYS A 301 9.35 -10.44 -40.02
N ASN A 302 8.33 -9.79 -39.47
CA ASN A 302 7.32 -9.08 -40.24
C ASN A 302 7.77 -7.68 -40.69
N ARG A 303 8.63 -7.01 -39.92
CA ARG A 303 9.05 -5.62 -40.13
C ARG A 303 10.54 -5.41 -39.83
N PRO A 304 11.46 -6.11 -40.52
CA PRO A 304 12.89 -6.06 -40.21
C PRO A 304 13.48 -4.66 -40.33
N ASP A 305 13.03 -3.86 -41.31
CA ASP A 305 13.55 -2.51 -41.57
C ASP A 305 12.89 -1.41 -40.70
N ALA A 306 11.91 -1.76 -39.86
CA ALA A 306 11.27 -0.79 -38.97
C ALA A 306 12.19 -0.47 -37.79
N VAL A 307 12.20 0.79 -37.36
CA VAL A 307 12.98 1.24 -36.20
C VAL A 307 12.36 0.69 -34.92
N ALA A 308 13.13 -0.09 -34.17
CA ALA A 308 12.72 -0.65 -32.89
C ALA A 308 13.14 0.27 -31.73
N ILE A 309 14.38 0.78 -31.74
CA ILE A 309 14.95 1.56 -30.64
C ILE A 309 15.58 2.85 -31.15
N GLU A 310 15.35 3.95 -30.44
CA GLU A 310 15.98 5.25 -30.69
C GLU A 310 16.62 5.81 -29.40
N GLN A 311 17.82 6.39 -29.53
CA GLN A 311 18.47 7.17 -28.49
C GLN A 311 19.34 8.26 -29.14
N GLY A 312 18.90 9.52 -29.05
CA GLY A 312 19.52 10.61 -29.81
C GLY A 312 19.52 10.30 -31.31
N ASP A 313 20.68 10.37 -31.95
CA ASP A 313 20.86 10.05 -33.38
C ASP A 313 21.00 8.55 -33.66
N LYS A 314 21.19 7.72 -32.63
CA LYS A 314 21.30 6.27 -32.80
C LYS A 314 19.91 5.67 -33.02
N ARG A 315 19.79 4.86 -34.06
CA ARG A 315 18.58 4.08 -34.37
C ARG A 315 18.96 2.64 -34.62
N LEU A 316 18.20 1.72 -34.05
CA LEU A 316 18.35 0.29 -34.29
C LEU A 316 17.04 -0.25 -34.83
N THR A 317 17.10 -0.89 -35.98
CA THR A 317 15.95 -1.58 -36.58
C THR A 317 15.69 -2.91 -35.87
N TYR A 318 14.48 -3.46 -36.04
CA TYR A 318 14.14 -4.78 -35.54
C TYR A 318 15.08 -5.88 -36.09
N GLY A 319 15.41 -5.81 -37.37
CA GLY A 319 16.30 -6.78 -38.03
C GLY A 319 17.71 -6.73 -37.44
N GLU A 320 18.27 -5.53 -37.26
CA GLU A 320 19.59 -5.35 -36.64
C GLU A 320 19.60 -5.78 -35.18
N LEU A 321 18.56 -5.43 -34.41
CA LEU A 321 18.43 -5.83 -33.00
C LEU A 321 18.42 -7.35 -32.85
N VAL A 322 17.60 -8.04 -33.64
CA VAL A 322 17.53 -9.51 -33.59
C VAL A 322 18.85 -10.12 -34.07
N ALA A 323 19.43 -9.64 -35.18
CA ALA A 323 20.69 -10.18 -35.67
C ALA A 323 21.80 -10.12 -34.61
N LYS A 324 22.06 -8.94 -34.05
CA LYS A 324 23.12 -8.74 -33.05
C LYS A 324 22.84 -9.50 -31.75
N SER A 325 21.59 -9.54 -31.29
CA SER A 325 21.23 -10.29 -30.09
C SER A 325 21.32 -11.81 -30.29
N THR A 326 21.02 -12.33 -31.48
CA THR A 326 21.23 -13.76 -31.80
C THR A 326 22.71 -14.13 -31.79
N HIS A 327 23.62 -13.24 -32.24
CA HIS A 327 25.06 -13.47 -32.10
C HIS A 327 25.51 -13.53 -30.65
N LEU A 328 25.04 -12.58 -29.82
CA LEU A 328 25.29 -12.62 -28.39
C LEU A 328 24.76 -13.92 -27.78
N ALA A 329 23.56 -14.35 -28.15
CA ALA A 329 22.96 -15.59 -27.66
C ALA A 329 23.81 -16.82 -27.99
N ALA A 330 24.31 -16.91 -29.23
CA ALA A 330 25.20 -17.99 -29.66
C ALA A 330 26.51 -17.97 -28.86
N LYS A 331 27.08 -16.78 -28.64
CA LYS A 331 28.31 -16.63 -27.85
C LYS A 331 28.11 -17.06 -26.41
N LEU A 332 27.03 -16.61 -25.78
CA LEU A 332 26.66 -16.97 -24.42
C LEU A 332 26.50 -18.48 -24.25
N ARG A 333 25.82 -19.16 -25.18
CA ARG A 333 25.71 -20.63 -25.16
C ARG A 333 27.07 -21.33 -25.28
N GLU A 334 27.94 -20.84 -26.16
CA GLU A 334 29.27 -21.41 -26.36
C GLU A 334 30.16 -21.22 -25.13
N SER A 335 30.23 -20.00 -24.59
CA SER A 335 31.20 -19.65 -23.55
C SER A 335 30.75 -19.99 -22.13
N ALA A 336 29.45 -19.88 -21.84
CA ALA A 336 28.91 -20.06 -20.49
C ALA A 336 28.20 -21.41 -20.29
N HIS A 337 28.02 -22.21 -21.34
CA HIS A 337 27.29 -23.48 -21.32
C HIS A 337 25.89 -23.34 -20.69
N ILE A 338 25.10 -22.42 -21.24
CA ILE A 338 23.78 -22.07 -20.73
C ILE A 338 22.79 -23.23 -20.89
N GLU A 339 22.08 -23.50 -19.80
CA GLU A 339 20.90 -24.34 -19.70
C GLU A 339 19.66 -23.46 -19.47
N ALA A 340 18.47 -24.02 -19.71
CA ALA A 340 17.22 -23.30 -19.52
C ALA A 340 17.07 -22.83 -18.06
N GLY A 341 16.79 -21.54 -17.88
CA GLY A 341 16.58 -20.93 -16.55
C GLY A 341 17.85 -20.50 -15.82
N ASP A 342 19.04 -20.69 -16.39
CA ASP A 342 20.27 -20.14 -15.83
C ASP A 342 20.21 -18.61 -15.73
N ILE A 343 20.67 -18.06 -14.61
CA ILE A 343 20.73 -16.62 -14.41
C ILE A 343 21.95 -16.03 -15.12
N ILE A 344 21.72 -15.01 -15.94
CA ILE A 344 22.76 -14.18 -16.55
C ILE A 344 22.50 -12.73 -16.16
N ALA A 345 23.50 -12.07 -15.58
CA ALA A 345 23.38 -10.66 -15.25
C ALA A 345 23.65 -9.80 -16.50
N VAL A 346 22.94 -8.69 -16.62
CA VAL A 346 23.23 -7.63 -17.60
C VAL A 346 23.50 -6.34 -16.84
N SER A 347 24.67 -5.75 -17.09
CA SER A 347 25.08 -4.49 -16.47
C SER A 347 25.56 -3.53 -17.54
N LEU A 348 24.59 -2.78 -18.07
CA LEU A 348 24.73 -1.82 -19.15
C LEU A 348 23.86 -0.60 -18.84
N PRO A 349 24.27 0.62 -19.23
CA PRO A 349 23.44 1.81 -19.13
C PRO A 349 22.13 1.67 -19.92
N GLN A 350 21.12 2.47 -19.57
CA GLN A 350 19.88 2.51 -20.35
C GLN A 350 20.13 2.97 -21.79
N GLY A 351 19.68 2.14 -22.74
CA GLY A 351 19.88 2.39 -24.15
C GLY A 351 19.74 1.12 -24.99
N PRO A 352 20.01 1.21 -26.30
CA PRO A 352 19.92 0.09 -27.25
C PRO A 352 20.73 -1.14 -26.83
N GLU A 353 21.93 -0.93 -26.29
CA GLU A 353 22.85 -2.01 -25.90
C GLU A 353 22.29 -2.86 -24.75
N LEU A 354 21.57 -2.26 -23.80
CA LEU A 354 20.89 -2.98 -22.73
C LEU A 354 19.83 -3.94 -23.28
N ILE A 355 19.00 -3.47 -24.21
CA ILE A 355 17.93 -4.29 -24.80
C ILE A 355 18.52 -5.41 -25.65
N LEU A 356 19.58 -5.13 -26.40
CA LEU A 356 20.34 -6.16 -27.13
C LEU A 356 20.88 -7.23 -26.17
N GLY A 357 21.48 -6.80 -25.05
CA GLY A 357 21.97 -7.67 -23.99
C GLY A 357 20.90 -8.59 -23.42
N ILE A 358 19.77 -8.02 -22.99
CA ILE A 358 18.61 -8.75 -22.46
C ILE A 358 18.08 -9.74 -23.50
N LEU A 359 17.87 -9.30 -24.74
CA LEU A 359 17.31 -10.13 -25.80
C LEU A 359 18.26 -11.29 -26.18
N GLY A 360 19.58 -11.06 -26.14
CA GLY A 360 20.57 -12.11 -26.36
C GLY A 360 20.59 -13.14 -25.23
N ILE A 361 20.45 -12.70 -23.98
CA ILE A 361 20.30 -13.60 -22.82
C ILE A 361 19.06 -14.48 -22.99
N LEU A 362 17.90 -13.88 -23.28
CA LEU A 362 16.65 -14.64 -23.42
C LEU A 362 16.71 -15.64 -24.59
N GLN A 363 17.25 -15.25 -25.75
CA GLN A 363 17.43 -16.17 -26.89
C GLN A 363 18.41 -17.30 -26.56
N SER A 364 19.39 -17.07 -25.69
CA SER A 364 20.35 -18.10 -25.27
C SER A 364 19.69 -19.18 -24.41
N GLY A 365 18.52 -18.91 -23.81
CA GLY A 365 17.82 -19.79 -22.87
C GLY A 365 17.99 -19.41 -21.39
N GLY A 366 18.86 -18.44 -21.11
CA GLY A 366 19.04 -17.89 -19.77
C GLY A 366 17.95 -16.88 -19.39
N ALA A 367 17.76 -16.73 -18.09
CA ALA A 367 16.97 -15.68 -17.47
C ALA A 367 17.86 -14.48 -17.14
N TYR A 368 17.37 -13.25 -17.37
CA TYR A 368 18.18 -12.06 -17.12
C TYR A 368 17.96 -11.48 -15.71
N VAL A 369 19.01 -10.86 -15.17
CA VAL A 369 18.96 -9.94 -14.03
C VAL A 369 19.61 -8.63 -14.44
N SER A 370 18.86 -7.53 -14.39
CA SER A 370 19.43 -6.20 -14.67
C SER A 370 20.10 -5.62 -13.43
N ILE A 371 21.36 -5.23 -13.56
CA ILE A 371 22.14 -4.58 -12.51
C ILE A 371 22.61 -3.23 -13.04
N ASP A 372 22.01 -2.17 -12.51
CA ASP A 372 22.32 -0.81 -12.91
C ASP A 372 23.81 -0.48 -12.62
N PRO A 373 24.61 -0.13 -13.64
CA PRO A 373 26.02 0.21 -13.45
C PRO A 373 26.25 1.47 -12.60
N ALA A 374 25.25 2.34 -12.45
CA ALA A 374 25.32 3.52 -11.59
C ALA A 374 25.20 3.18 -10.09
N LEU A 375 24.82 1.95 -9.73
CA LEU A 375 24.81 1.51 -8.33
C LEU A 375 26.23 1.47 -7.74
N PRO A 376 26.37 1.74 -6.42
CA PRO A 376 27.64 1.58 -5.72
C PRO A 376 28.24 0.19 -5.97
N GLN A 377 29.57 0.14 -6.15
CA GLN A 377 30.28 -1.09 -6.49
C GLN A 377 29.96 -2.25 -5.53
N GLN A 378 29.94 -1.98 -4.23
CA GLN A 378 29.63 -2.98 -3.21
C GLN A 378 28.23 -3.58 -3.41
N ARG A 379 27.23 -2.75 -3.73
CA ARG A 379 25.86 -3.20 -3.98
C ARG A 379 25.77 -4.02 -5.26
N ARG A 380 26.48 -3.63 -6.33
CA ARG A 380 26.55 -4.43 -7.57
C ARG A 380 27.13 -5.82 -7.30
N LEU A 381 28.26 -5.90 -6.59
CA LEU A 381 28.89 -7.16 -6.17
C LEU A 381 27.95 -8.02 -5.33
N GLN A 382 27.26 -7.44 -4.36
CA GLN A 382 26.27 -8.15 -3.55
C GLN A 382 25.16 -8.76 -4.41
N LEU A 383 24.58 -8.00 -5.35
CA LEU A 383 23.54 -8.50 -6.27
C LEU A 383 24.06 -9.63 -7.16
N LEU A 384 25.28 -9.50 -7.70
CA LEU A 384 25.91 -10.52 -8.53
C LEU A 384 26.12 -11.84 -7.77
N HIS A 385 26.69 -11.76 -6.56
CA HIS A 385 26.86 -12.94 -5.72
C HIS A 385 25.52 -13.56 -5.33
N ARG A 386 24.52 -12.74 -5.03
CA ARG A 386 23.19 -13.21 -4.62
C ARG A 386 22.41 -13.88 -5.75
N CYS A 387 22.49 -13.33 -6.96
CA CYS A 387 21.80 -13.89 -8.12
C CYS A 387 22.47 -15.17 -8.66
N GLN A 388 23.70 -15.46 -8.22
CA GLN A 388 24.47 -16.64 -8.66
C GLN A 388 24.60 -16.69 -10.19
N ALA A 389 24.77 -15.52 -10.84
CA ALA A 389 24.84 -15.43 -12.28
C ALA A 389 26.00 -16.26 -12.85
N LYS A 390 25.75 -17.02 -13.92
CA LYS A 390 26.80 -17.77 -14.63
C LYS A 390 27.73 -16.84 -15.42
N ALA A 391 27.16 -15.76 -15.96
CA ALA A 391 27.89 -14.77 -16.74
C ALA A 391 27.32 -13.36 -16.52
N VAL A 392 28.12 -12.36 -16.89
CA VAL A 392 27.73 -10.95 -16.90
C VAL A 392 27.94 -10.37 -18.28
N VAL A 393 26.86 -9.90 -18.90
CA VAL A 393 26.89 -9.14 -20.15
C VAL A 393 27.12 -7.67 -19.83
N THR A 394 28.16 -7.08 -20.39
CA THR A 394 28.53 -5.68 -20.16
C THR A 394 29.28 -5.07 -21.36
N SER A 395 29.92 -3.91 -21.21
CA SER A 395 30.79 -3.30 -22.21
C SER A 395 32.12 -2.85 -21.61
N THR A 396 33.15 -2.68 -22.46
CA THR A 396 34.47 -2.20 -22.01
C THR A 396 34.41 -0.82 -21.35
N ALA A 397 33.51 0.05 -21.81
CA ALA A 397 33.30 1.38 -21.25
C ALA A 397 32.60 1.38 -19.88
N THR A 398 31.72 0.40 -19.64
CA THR A 398 30.98 0.30 -18.37
C THR A 398 31.89 -0.21 -17.25
N PHE A 399 32.82 -1.13 -17.55
CA PHE A 399 33.77 -1.65 -16.57
C PHE A 399 35.21 -1.64 -17.08
N THR A 400 35.97 -0.70 -16.53
CA THR A 400 37.38 -0.47 -16.86
C THR A 400 38.34 -1.44 -16.16
N ARG A 401 37.92 -2.12 -15.08
CA ARG A 401 38.77 -3.03 -14.29
C ARG A 401 38.35 -4.50 -14.47
N PRO A 402 39.23 -5.38 -15.00
CA PRO A 402 38.92 -6.79 -15.23
C PRO A 402 38.60 -7.59 -13.95
N ASP A 403 39.19 -7.21 -12.82
CA ASP A 403 39.11 -7.97 -11.56
C ASP A 403 37.78 -7.78 -10.83
N GLU A 404 37.00 -6.77 -11.21
CA GLU A 404 35.79 -6.34 -10.50
C GLU A 404 34.68 -7.39 -10.53
N TYR A 405 34.72 -8.35 -11.45
CA TYR A 405 33.69 -9.37 -11.63
C TYR A 405 34.22 -10.80 -11.49
N GLN A 406 35.44 -11.02 -10.99
CA GLN A 406 35.88 -12.38 -10.67
C GLN A 406 35.02 -12.96 -9.52
N PRO A 407 34.53 -14.20 -9.61
CA PRO A 407 34.85 -15.26 -10.58
C PRO A 407 33.86 -15.40 -11.76
N PHE A 408 32.98 -14.42 -12.02
CA PHE A 408 31.95 -14.51 -13.06
C PHE A 408 32.53 -14.40 -14.48
N LEU A 409 31.96 -15.14 -15.44
CA LEU A 409 32.33 -15.03 -16.85
C LEU A 409 31.84 -13.69 -17.43
N ARG A 410 32.76 -12.81 -17.81
CA ARG A 410 32.45 -11.53 -18.46
C ARG A 410 32.27 -11.70 -19.97
N VAL A 411 31.21 -11.12 -20.53
CA VAL A 411 30.96 -11.03 -21.98
C VAL A 411 30.76 -9.56 -22.36
N ASP A 412 31.71 -9.02 -23.11
CA ASP A 412 31.68 -7.63 -23.58
C ASP A 412 30.96 -7.51 -24.92
N LEU A 413 29.87 -6.74 -24.93
CA LEU A 413 28.95 -6.56 -26.05
C LEU A 413 29.62 -5.82 -27.22
N ASP A 414 30.56 -4.92 -26.93
CA ASP A 414 31.28 -4.09 -27.89
C ASP A 414 32.47 -4.80 -28.57
N ILE A 415 32.81 -6.02 -28.13
CA ILE A 415 33.85 -6.86 -28.73
C ILE A 415 33.24 -7.92 -29.67
N LEU A 416 31.91 -8.04 -29.69
CA LEU A 416 31.23 -8.98 -30.57
C LEU A 416 31.40 -8.58 -32.05
N PRO A 417 31.77 -9.50 -32.94
CA PRO A 417 31.91 -9.19 -34.36
C PRO A 417 30.55 -8.88 -34.99
N ASP A 418 30.42 -7.67 -35.57
CA ASP A 418 29.20 -7.21 -36.26
C ASP A 418 28.85 -8.08 -37.49
N ASP A 419 29.84 -8.74 -38.11
CA ASP A 419 29.72 -9.44 -39.40
C ASP A 419 29.72 -10.97 -39.27
N ALA A 420 29.51 -11.54 -38.08
CA ALA A 420 29.47 -12.99 -37.93
C ALA A 420 28.28 -13.59 -38.70
N PRO A 421 28.40 -14.81 -39.28
CA PRO A 421 27.23 -15.50 -39.81
C PRO A 421 26.19 -15.70 -38.70
N LEU A 422 24.92 -15.43 -39.00
CA LEU A 422 23.80 -15.68 -38.09
C LEU A 422 23.76 -17.17 -37.74
N ALA A 423 24.18 -17.50 -36.52
CA ALA A 423 24.09 -18.87 -36.00
C ALA A 423 22.63 -19.18 -35.66
N SER A 424 22.18 -20.40 -35.96
CA SER A 424 20.88 -20.88 -35.50
C SER A 424 20.95 -21.17 -34.01
N VAL A 425 20.16 -20.45 -33.21
CA VAL A 425 20.09 -20.59 -31.75
C VAL A 425 18.68 -21.10 -31.39
N PRO A 426 18.37 -22.40 -31.57
CA PRO A 426 17.03 -22.92 -31.31
C PRO A 426 16.68 -22.81 -29.82
N PRO A 427 15.44 -22.50 -29.42
CA PRO A 427 15.08 -22.40 -28.01
C PRO A 427 15.37 -23.71 -27.25
N ILE A 428 15.95 -23.60 -26.07
CA ILE A 428 16.16 -24.72 -25.14
C ILE A 428 15.21 -24.68 -23.94
N GLN A 429 14.59 -23.51 -23.74
CA GLN A 429 13.64 -23.18 -22.69
C GLN A 429 12.19 -23.31 -23.19
N CYS A 430 11.26 -23.45 -22.26
CA CYS A 430 9.83 -23.45 -22.47
C CYS A 430 9.17 -22.24 -21.78
N ALA A 431 7.85 -22.08 -21.98
CA ALA A 431 7.11 -20.92 -21.45
C ALA A 431 7.08 -20.86 -19.91
N ASP A 432 7.21 -22.00 -19.23
CA ASP A 432 7.22 -22.06 -17.77
C ASP A 432 8.62 -21.90 -17.18
N ASP A 433 9.67 -21.85 -18.01
CA ASP A 433 11.02 -21.55 -17.54
C ASP A 433 11.16 -20.07 -17.18
N LEU A 434 12.17 -19.79 -16.37
CA LEU A 434 12.47 -18.46 -15.86
C LEU A 434 12.84 -17.51 -17.00
N ALA A 435 12.18 -16.35 -17.06
CA ALA A 435 12.51 -15.27 -18.00
C ALA A 435 13.43 -14.23 -17.35
N TYR A 436 13.13 -13.86 -16.11
CA TYR A 436 13.91 -12.87 -15.39
C TYR A 436 13.78 -13.00 -13.87
N VAL A 437 14.75 -12.42 -13.18
CA VAL A 437 14.69 -12.19 -11.75
C VAL A 437 14.87 -10.70 -11.48
N ILE A 438 13.93 -10.11 -10.74
CA ILE A 438 14.01 -8.73 -10.27
C ILE A 438 14.26 -8.73 -8.78
N PHE A 439 15.34 -8.07 -8.37
CA PHE A 439 15.66 -7.91 -6.95
C PHE A 439 14.93 -6.72 -6.37
N THR A 440 14.09 -6.98 -5.36
CA THR A 440 13.44 -5.95 -4.57
C THR A 440 14.10 -5.84 -3.19
N SER A 441 13.83 -4.74 -2.49
CA SER A 441 14.16 -4.61 -1.06
C SER A 441 13.59 -5.79 -0.25
N GLY A 442 14.31 -6.18 0.80
CA GLY A 442 13.90 -7.25 1.71
C GLY A 442 13.85 -6.81 3.16
N SER A 443 12.84 -7.30 3.90
CA SER A 443 12.64 -6.97 5.33
C SER A 443 13.81 -7.35 6.26
N THR A 444 14.68 -8.27 5.83
CA THR A 444 15.90 -8.69 6.55
C THR A 444 17.13 -7.85 6.20
N GLY A 445 16.99 -6.81 5.38
CA GLY A 445 18.09 -6.00 4.85
C GLY A 445 18.83 -6.61 3.66
N GLU A 446 18.53 -7.85 3.29
CA GLU A 446 19.06 -8.48 2.07
C GLU A 446 18.02 -8.43 0.93
N PRO A 447 18.43 -8.05 -0.30
CA PRO A 447 17.54 -8.06 -1.46
C PRO A 447 16.98 -9.44 -1.77
N LYS A 448 15.68 -9.50 -2.10
CA LYS A 448 15.00 -10.73 -2.52
C LYS A 448 14.78 -10.72 -4.03
N GLY A 449 15.19 -11.79 -4.71
CA GLY A 449 15.00 -11.94 -6.16
C GLY A 449 13.65 -12.57 -6.46
N VAL A 450 12.75 -11.87 -7.14
CA VAL A 450 11.44 -12.41 -7.55
C VAL A 450 11.59 -13.17 -8.88
N MET A 451 11.21 -14.45 -8.90
CA MET A 451 11.35 -15.33 -10.06
C MET A 451 10.12 -15.31 -10.96
N ILE A 452 10.25 -14.76 -12.17
CA ILE A 452 9.15 -14.64 -13.13
C ILE A 452 9.40 -15.52 -14.36
N SER A 453 8.45 -16.41 -14.67
CA SER A 453 8.51 -17.22 -15.89
C SER A 453 8.16 -16.41 -17.13
N HIS A 454 8.49 -16.95 -18.30
CA HIS A 454 8.07 -16.33 -19.55
C HIS A 454 6.54 -16.17 -19.64
N ASN A 455 5.80 -17.23 -19.33
CA ASN A 455 4.34 -17.25 -19.40
C ASN A 455 3.71 -16.26 -18.42
N ASN A 456 4.25 -16.14 -17.20
CA ASN A 456 3.72 -15.19 -16.22
C ASN A 456 3.71 -13.75 -16.76
N ALA A 457 4.84 -13.33 -17.34
CA ALA A 457 4.96 -12.00 -17.94
C ALA A 457 4.12 -11.86 -19.22
N VAL A 458 4.17 -12.84 -20.14
CA VAL A 458 3.42 -12.81 -21.41
C VAL A 458 1.92 -12.63 -21.17
N ASN A 459 1.35 -13.32 -20.16
CA ASN A 459 -0.07 -13.18 -19.82
C ASN A 459 -0.44 -11.72 -19.50
N THR A 460 0.35 -11.04 -18.66
CA THR A 460 0.12 -9.62 -18.33
C THR A 460 0.28 -8.72 -19.54
N LEU A 461 1.37 -8.88 -20.30
CA LEU A 461 1.70 -8.01 -21.43
C LEU A 461 0.64 -8.08 -22.54
N GLU A 462 0.23 -9.29 -22.93
CA GLU A 462 -0.76 -9.50 -23.99
C GLU A 462 -2.15 -8.97 -23.57
N ASP A 463 -2.52 -9.08 -22.30
CA ASP A 463 -3.79 -8.51 -21.82
C ASP A 463 -3.80 -6.98 -21.90
N ILE A 464 -2.75 -6.32 -21.44
CA ILE A 464 -2.63 -4.85 -21.52
C ILE A 464 -2.63 -4.38 -22.97
N ASN A 465 -1.83 -5.02 -23.84
CA ASN A 465 -1.78 -4.69 -25.27
C ASN A 465 -3.16 -4.85 -25.93
N ARG A 466 -3.89 -5.93 -25.62
CA ARG A 466 -5.23 -6.18 -26.15
C ARG A 466 -6.26 -5.18 -25.64
N ARG A 467 -6.24 -4.84 -24.34
CA ARG A 467 -7.17 -3.88 -23.71
C ARG A 467 -7.04 -2.50 -24.32
N PHE A 468 -5.81 -2.02 -24.50
CA PHE A 468 -5.53 -0.66 -24.94
C PHE A 468 -5.11 -0.55 -26.41
N ARG A 469 -5.24 -1.66 -27.15
CA ARG A 469 -4.98 -1.77 -28.59
C ARG A 469 -3.60 -1.23 -28.95
N VAL A 470 -2.57 -1.74 -28.28
CA VAL A 470 -1.18 -1.37 -28.57
C VAL A 470 -0.75 -2.06 -29.86
N THR A 471 -0.18 -1.31 -30.80
CA THR A 471 0.19 -1.80 -32.14
C THR A 471 1.57 -1.30 -32.56
N ALA A 472 1.97 -1.65 -33.79
CA ALA A 472 3.21 -1.18 -34.40
C ALA A 472 3.25 0.33 -34.70
N ASP A 473 2.14 1.05 -34.55
CA ASP A 473 2.09 2.51 -34.70
C ASP A 473 2.40 3.24 -33.38
N ASP A 474 2.55 2.49 -32.27
CA ASP A 474 2.82 3.07 -30.97
C ASP A 474 4.32 3.25 -30.68
N ALA A 475 4.61 4.27 -29.87
CA ALA A 475 5.93 4.52 -29.34
C ALA A 475 5.85 4.87 -27.84
N VAL A 476 6.82 4.38 -27.07
CA VAL A 476 6.94 4.62 -25.62
C VAL A 476 8.27 5.28 -25.30
N LEU A 477 8.24 6.24 -24.37
CA LEU A 477 9.45 6.80 -23.78
C LEU A 477 9.85 5.95 -22.56
N SER A 478 10.99 5.27 -22.64
CA SER A 478 11.50 4.41 -21.57
C SER A 478 12.08 5.26 -20.44
N ILE A 479 11.35 5.34 -19.33
CA ILE A 479 11.78 6.10 -18.13
C ILE A 479 11.90 5.21 -16.88
N ALA A 480 11.30 4.02 -16.89
CA ALA A 480 11.42 3.08 -15.78
C ALA A 480 12.85 2.52 -15.72
N PRO A 481 13.51 2.49 -14.55
CA PRO A 481 14.80 1.83 -14.39
C PRO A 481 14.75 0.36 -14.79
N ALA A 482 15.83 -0.16 -15.37
CA ALA A 482 15.88 -1.53 -15.89
C ALA A 482 15.79 -2.61 -14.81
N GLY A 483 16.16 -2.28 -13.57
CA GLY A 483 15.97 -3.13 -12.39
C GLY A 483 14.55 -3.10 -11.82
N PHE A 484 13.62 -2.38 -12.46
CA PHE A 484 12.22 -2.27 -12.03
C PHE A 484 11.31 -2.98 -13.03
N ASP A 485 10.26 -3.64 -12.53
CA ASP A 485 9.37 -4.49 -13.32
C ASP A 485 8.55 -3.70 -14.36
N LEU A 486 8.24 -2.43 -14.11
CA LEU A 486 7.57 -1.56 -15.09
C LEU A 486 8.31 -1.49 -16.44
N SER A 487 9.64 -1.58 -16.43
CA SER A 487 10.46 -1.54 -17.66
C SER A 487 10.20 -2.74 -18.57
N VAL A 488 9.75 -3.87 -18.03
CA VAL A 488 9.44 -5.09 -18.80
C VAL A 488 8.32 -4.83 -19.80
N TYR A 489 7.33 -3.99 -19.46
CA TYR A 489 6.26 -3.63 -20.38
C TYR A 489 6.77 -2.80 -21.55
N ASP A 490 7.66 -1.83 -21.31
CA ASP A 490 8.25 -1.02 -22.37
C ASP A 490 9.08 -1.90 -23.32
N TYR A 491 9.85 -2.85 -22.76
CA TYR A 491 10.76 -3.70 -23.53
C TYR A 491 10.06 -4.80 -24.31
N PHE A 492 9.05 -5.46 -23.75
CA PHE A 492 8.43 -6.64 -24.37
C PHE A 492 6.97 -6.44 -24.73
N GLY A 493 6.24 -5.59 -24.00
CA GLY A 493 4.87 -5.21 -24.36
C GLY A 493 4.85 -4.37 -25.63
N VAL A 494 5.55 -3.24 -25.65
CA VAL A 494 5.53 -2.31 -26.79
C VAL A 494 6.34 -2.85 -27.97
N LEU A 495 7.58 -3.32 -27.76
CA LEU A 495 8.35 -3.91 -28.87
C LEU A 495 7.73 -5.20 -29.39
N GLY A 496 7.08 -5.98 -28.53
CA GLY A 496 6.35 -7.19 -28.94
C GLY A 496 5.15 -6.88 -29.84
N ALA A 497 4.50 -5.73 -29.65
CA ALA A 497 3.43 -5.24 -30.51
C ALA A 497 3.94 -4.67 -31.86
N GLY A 498 5.26 -4.59 -32.06
CA GLY A 498 5.91 -3.99 -33.23
C GLY A 498 6.14 -2.49 -33.13
N GLY A 499 5.92 -1.89 -31.95
CA GLY A 499 6.07 -0.46 -31.69
C GLY A 499 7.53 -0.03 -31.53
N ARG A 500 7.75 1.18 -31.02
CA ARG A 500 9.10 1.76 -30.88
C ARG A 500 9.41 2.18 -29.45
N LEU A 501 10.63 1.88 -29.01
CA LEU A 501 11.18 2.26 -27.71
C LEU A 501 12.13 3.45 -27.88
N VAL A 502 11.92 4.52 -27.13
CA VAL A 502 12.78 5.71 -27.18
C VAL A 502 13.42 5.91 -25.81
N PHE A 503 14.74 6.08 -25.77
CA PHE A 503 15.48 6.41 -24.55
C PHE A 503 15.86 7.89 -24.52
N LEU A 504 15.83 8.49 -23.33
CA LEU A 504 16.42 9.81 -23.10
C LEU A 504 17.95 9.74 -23.17
N ALA A 505 18.57 10.88 -23.50
CA ALA A 505 20.00 11.07 -23.27
C ALA A 505 20.30 11.07 -21.76
N ALA A 506 21.49 10.63 -21.36
CA ALA A 506 21.84 10.45 -19.96
C ALA A 506 21.75 11.74 -19.11
N ASP A 507 21.96 12.91 -19.73
CA ASP A 507 21.92 14.23 -19.10
C ASP A 507 20.53 14.90 -19.14
N ALA A 508 19.51 14.19 -19.64
CA ALA A 508 18.16 14.69 -19.88
C ALA A 508 17.08 13.98 -19.03
N GLN A 509 17.47 13.08 -18.13
CA GLN A 509 16.55 12.11 -17.52
C GLN A 509 15.47 12.71 -16.60
N ASN A 510 15.61 13.96 -16.15
CA ASN A 510 14.78 14.49 -15.06
C ASN A 510 14.21 15.90 -15.31
N ASP A 511 14.16 16.35 -16.57
CA ASP A 511 13.58 17.64 -16.94
C ASP A 511 12.21 17.46 -17.62
N PRO A 512 11.11 17.96 -17.02
CA PRO A 512 9.77 17.81 -17.59
C PRO A 512 9.60 18.51 -18.95
N LYS A 513 10.36 19.57 -19.24
CA LYS A 513 10.33 20.22 -20.56
C LYS A 513 10.98 19.31 -21.60
N ILE A 514 12.16 18.77 -21.30
CA ILE A 514 12.86 17.86 -22.21
C ILE A 514 12.04 16.59 -22.45
N TRP A 515 11.35 16.08 -21.42
CA TRP A 515 10.38 14.99 -21.61
C TRP A 515 9.31 15.39 -22.62
N CYS A 516 8.61 16.50 -22.42
CA CYS A 516 7.55 16.95 -23.33
C CYS A 516 8.06 17.21 -24.76
N GLU A 517 9.23 17.82 -24.92
CA GLU A 517 9.86 18.02 -26.22
C GLU A 517 10.17 16.69 -26.91
N THR A 518 10.67 15.71 -26.15
CA THR A 518 10.92 14.35 -26.65
C THR A 518 9.61 13.66 -27.07
N LEU A 519 8.54 13.82 -26.29
CA LEU A 519 7.22 13.29 -26.61
C LEU A 519 6.72 13.81 -27.97
N ILE A 520 6.90 15.10 -28.23
CA ILE A 520 6.50 15.76 -29.47
C ILE A 520 7.41 15.30 -30.62
N HIS A 521 8.73 15.40 -30.45
CA HIS A 521 9.72 15.14 -31.49
C HIS A 521 9.67 13.69 -32.00
N HIS A 522 9.61 12.73 -31.08
CA HIS A 522 9.55 11.30 -31.43
C HIS A 522 8.12 10.78 -31.64
N GLY A 523 7.11 11.61 -31.41
CA GLY A 523 5.70 11.24 -31.57
C GLY A 523 5.28 10.11 -30.64
N ILE A 524 5.67 10.20 -29.37
CA ILE A 524 5.37 9.19 -28.35
C ILE A 524 3.85 9.12 -28.11
N THR A 525 3.32 7.91 -28.08
CA THR A 525 1.87 7.64 -27.93
C THR A 525 1.53 7.04 -26.57
N ILE A 526 2.48 6.38 -25.92
CA ILE A 526 2.31 5.70 -24.63
C ILE A 526 3.29 6.31 -23.61
N TRP A 527 2.77 6.62 -22.43
CA TRP A 527 3.55 6.94 -21.25
C TRP A 527 3.31 5.89 -20.17
N ASN A 528 4.37 5.33 -19.59
CA ASN A 528 4.29 4.31 -18.54
C ASN A 528 5.18 4.69 -17.37
N SER A 529 4.60 5.02 -16.22
CA SER A 529 5.36 5.44 -15.04
C SER A 529 4.59 5.35 -13.73
N VAL A 530 5.25 5.81 -12.66
CA VAL A 530 4.56 6.20 -11.42
C VAL A 530 3.90 7.57 -11.57
N PRO A 531 2.97 7.98 -10.69
CA PRO A 531 2.20 9.22 -10.86
C PRO A 531 3.04 10.51 -10.79
N ALA A 532 4.14 10.51 -10.04
CA ALA A 532 4.93 11.72 -9.76
C ALA A 532 5.50 12.41 -11.03
N PRO A 533 6.18 11.72 -11.96
CA PRO A 533 6.60 12.32 -13.24
C PRO A 533 5.44 12.93 -14.04
N VAL A 534 4.27 12.29 -14.06
CA VAL A 534 3.09 12.79 -14.78
C VAL A 534 2.59 14.09 -14.17
N LYS A 535 2.50 14.14 -12.83
CA LYS A 535 2.12 15.36 -12.11
C LYS A 535 3.03 16.52 -12.49
N VAL A 536 4.33 16.29 -12.56
CA VAL A 536 5.29 17.35 -12.84
C VAL A 536 5.22 17.82 -14.29
N MET A 537 4.99 16.93 -15.25
CA MET A 537 4.73 17.35 -16.63
C MET A 537 3.49 18.23 -16.73
N VAL A 538 2.40 17.86 -16.05
CA VAL A 538 1.15 18.65 -16.05
C VAL A 538 1.34 20.00 -15.38
N ASP A 539 2.01 20.04 -14.23
CA ASP A 539 2.21 21.27 -13.46
C ASP A 539 3.16 22.26 -14.15
N ARG A 540 4.22 21.76 -14.80
CA ARG A 540 5.34 22.60 -15.28
C ARG A 540 5.46 22.74 -16.79
N ALA A 541 4.81 21.86 -17.55
CA ALA A 541 4.97 21.80 -19.01
C ALA A 541 3.64 21.48 -19.73
N SER A 542 2.49 21.82 -19.13
CA SER A 542 1.17 21.51 -19.71
C SER A 542 0.98 22.03 -21.13
N ASP A 543 1.47 23.22 -21.46
CA ASP A 543 1.37 23.81 -22.81
C ASP A 543 2.13 22.98 -23.86
N LEU A 544 3.32 22.45 -23.50
CA LEU A 544 4.07 21.55 -24.37
C LEU A 544 3.40 20.18 -24.44
N LEU A 545 2.97 19.64 -23.30
CA LEU A 545 2.29 18.36 -23.19
C LEU A 545 1.05 18.30 -24.09
N ALA A 546 0.28 19.39 -24.17
CA ALA A 546 -0.91 19.52 -25.03
C ALA A 546 -0.61 19.34 -26.53
N SER A 547 0.65 19.53 -26.95
CA SER A 547 1.10 19.33 -28.33
C SER A 547 1.61 17.91 -28.62
N SER A 548 1.65 17.03 -27.61
CA SER A 548 2.12 15.65 -27.75
C SER A 548 1.07 14.75 -28.43
N LYS A 549 1.49 13.54 -28.85
CA LYS A 549 0.61 12.52 -29.44
C LYS A 549 0.19 11.44 -28.43
N LEU A 550 0.35 11.71 -27.14
CA LEU A 550 0.00 10.75 -26.09
C LEU A 550 -1.49 10.40 -26.18
N ARG A 551 -1.76 9.10 -26.34
CA ARG A 551 -3.12 8.53 -26.32
C ARG A 551 -3.36 7.68 -25.08
N LEU A 552 -2.30 7.24 -24.40
CA LEU A 552 -2.36 6.32 -23.28
C LEU A 552 -1.33 6.69 -22.21
N ILE A 553 -1.81 6.91 -21.00
CA ILE A 553 -0.98 7.13 -19.80
C ILE A 553 -1.30 6.01 -18.81
N LEU A 554 -0.30 5.15 -18.58
CA LEU A 554 -0.34 4.07 -17.61
C LEU A 554 0.35 4.52 -16.33
N MET A 555 -0.42 4.62 -15.23
CA MET A 555 0.09 5.01 -13.92
C MET A 555 0.01 3.83 -12.94
N SER A 556 1.13 3.51 -12.30
CA SER A 556 1.19 2.41 -11.32
C SER A 556 2.31 2.61 -10.30
N GLY A 557 2.50 1.65 -9.40
CA GLY A 557 3.62 1.68 -8.46
C GLY A 557 3.42 2.58 -7.23
N ASP A 558 2.56 3.60 -7.29
CA ASP A 558 2.23 4.48 -6.15
C ASP A 558 0.77 4.93 -6.14
N TRP A 559 0.36 5.63 -5.09
CA TRP A 559 -0.95 6.29 -4.97
C TRP A 559 -1.13 7.35 -6.05
N ILE A 560 -2.28 7.30 -6.74
CA ILE A 560 -2.66 8.32 -7.73
C ILE A 560 -3.49 9.38 -7.00
N PRO A 561 -3.02 10.65 -6.95
CA PRO A 561 -3.81 11.75 -6.43
C PRO A 561 -5.13 11.92 -7.20
N VAL A 562 -6.24 12.16 -6.50
CA VAL A 562 -7.58 12.23 -7.12
C VAL A 562 -7.74 13.42 -8.08
N ASP A 563 -6.94 14.46 -7.93
CA ASP A 563 -6.92 15.65 -8.80
C ASP A 563 -6.11 15.45 -10.08
N LEU A 564 -5.15 14.51 -10.08
CA LEU A 564 -4.23 14.30 -11.20
C LEU A 564 -4.93 13.87 -12.51
N PRO A 565 -5.89 12.92 -12.52
CA PRO A 565 -6.56 12.52 -13.76
C PRO A 565 -7.27 13.67 -14.49
N ASP A 566 -7.91 14.57 -13.74
CA ASP A 566 -8.60 15.73 -14.33
C ASP A 566 -7.60 16.77 -14.84
N ALA A 567 -6.49 16.97 -14.13
CA ALA A 567 -5.40 17.83 -14.59
C ALA A 567 -4.76 17.31 -15.88
N ILE A 568 -4.58 15.98 -16.00
CA ILE A 568 -4.13 15.33 -17.24
C ILE A 568 -5.12 15.58 -18.37
N ARG A 569 -6.43 15.34 -18.16
CA ARG A 569 -7.44 15.52 -19.22
C ARG A 569 -7.59 16.98 -19.66
N LYS A 570 -7.31 17.93 -18.77
CA LYS A 570 -7.28 19.36 -19.12
C LYS A 570 -6.16 19.67 -20.13
N ALA A 571 -4.99 19.04 -19.98
CA ALA A 571 -3.87 19.18 -20.92
C ALA A 571 -4.04 18.31 -22.17
N LEU A 572 -4.62 17.11 -22.02
CA LEU A 572 -4.78 16.09 -23.05
C LEU A 572 -6.22 15.54 -23.05
N PRO A 573 -7.17 16.19 -23.75
CA PRO A 573 -8.59 15.82 -23.67
C PRO A 573 -8.93 14.39 -24.12
N ASP A 574 -8.18 13.86 -25.09
CA ASP A 574 -8.46 12.55 -25.71
C ASP A 574 -7.62 11.39 -25.11
N VAL A 575 -6.80 11.66 -24.09
CA VAL A 575 -5.91 10.64 -23.51
C VAL A 575 -6.67 9.67 -22.61
N GLN A 576 -6.33 8.38 -22.71
CA GLN A 576 -6.77 7.37 -21.75
C GLN A 576 -5.84 7.38 -20.54
N VAL A 577 -6.41 7.65 -19.36
CA VAL A 577 -5.69 7.62 -18.09
C VAL A 577 -6.03 6.32 -17.36
N ILE A 578 -5.04 5.47 -17.16
CA ILE A 578 -5.23 4.13 -16.60
C ILE A 578 -4.47 4.03 -15.28
N SER A 579 -5.18 3.60 -14.23
CA SER A 579 -4.56 3.08 -13.02
C SER A 579 -4.27 1.60 -13.20
N LEU A 580 -3.04 1.21 -12.97
CA LEU A 580 -2.60 -0.18 -12.91
C LEU A 580 -1.98 -0.45 -11.54
N GLY A 581 -2.09 -1.70 -11.11
CA GLY A 581 -1.64 -2.12 -9.81
C GLY A 581 -1.13 -3.54 -9.81
N GLY A 582 -0.31 -3.86 -8.83
CA GLY A 582 0.22 -5.20 -8.61
C GLY A 582 1.37 -5.19 -7.64
N ALA A 583 2.11 -6.28 -7.66
CA ALA A 583 3.40 -6.42 -7.04
C ALA A 583 4.35 -7.03 -8.06
N THR A 584 5.66 -6.92 -7.84
CA THR A 584 6.66 -7.63 -8.66
C THR A 584 6.38 -9.13 -8.68
N GLU A 585 5.91 -9.68 -7.57
CA GLU A 585 5.47 -11.06 -7.41
C GLU A 585 4.19 -11.43 -8.20
N GLY A 586 3.53 -10.47 -8.83
CA GLY A 586 2.35 -10.63 -9.70
C GLY A 586 2.62 -10.24 -11.17
N SER A 587 3.88 -10.29 -11.61
CA SER A 587 4.30 -10.00 -12.99
C SER A 587 3.87 -8.62 -13.48
N ILE A 588 4.46 -7.57 -12.89
CA ILE A 588 4.26 -6.15 -13.21
C ILE A 588 2.91 -5.65 -12.68
N TRP A 589 1.81 -6.15 -13.23
CA TRP A 589 0.46 -5.75 -12.89
C TRP A 589 -0.47 -6.96 -12.80
N SER A 590 -1.44 -6.84 -11.91
CA SER A 590 -2.45 -7.86 -11.65
C SER A 590 -3.86 -7.28 -11.62
N ILE A 591 -3.99 -5.95 -11.54
CA ILE A 591 -5.27 -5.23 -11.46
C ILE A 591 -5.24 -3.97 -12.33
N CYS A 592 -6.41 -3.57 -12.84
CA CYS A 592 -6.56 -2.42 -13.73
C CYS A 592 -7.85 -1.65 -13.45
N TYR A 593 -7.74 -0.33 -13.45
CA TYR A 593 -8.86 0.61 -13.42
C TYR A 593 -8.70 1.71 -14.48
N PRO A 594 -9.45 1.66 -15.59
CA PRO A 594 -9.54 2.78 -16.51
C PRO A 594 -10.25 3.97 -15.87
N ILE A 595 -9.55 5.09 -15.69
CA ILE A 595 -10.08 6.28 -15.02
C ILE A 595 -10.85 7.11 -16.05
N ALA A 596 -12.15 6.87 -16.16
CA ALA A 596 -13.03 7.64 -17.05
C ALA A 596 -13.47 8.98 -16.43
N HIS A 597 -13.74 9.00 -15.12
CA HIS A 597 -14.08 10.16 -14.32
C HIS A 597 -13.57 9.93 -12.88
N VAL A 598 -13.48 11.02 -12.11
CA VAL A 598 -13.21 10.96 -10.68
C VAL A 598 -14.47 11.45 -9.97
N GLU A 599 -15.01 10.64 -9.06
CA GLU A 599 -16.16 11.05 -8.26
C GLU A 599 -15.73 12.04 -7.17
N LYS A 600 -16.61 13.01 -6.88
CA LYS A 600 -16.31 14.10 -5.96
C LYS A 600 -15.94 13.64 -4.54
N ASP A 601 -16.53 12.53 -4.10
CA ASP A 601 -16.39 12.01 -2.74
C ASP A 601 -15.30 10.92 -2.64
N TRP A 602 -14.55 10.66 -3.71
CA TRP A 602 -13.43 9.73 -3.66
C TRP A 602 -12.26 10.32 -2.87
N VAL A 603 -11.79 9.55 -1.91
CA VAL A 603 -10.54 9.82 -1.16
C VAL A 603 -9.32 9.21 -1.84
N SER A 604 -9.54 8.25 -2.75
CA SER A 604 -8.49 7.63 -3.57
C SER A 604 -9.07 7.07 -4.87
N ILE A 605 -8.22 6.89 -5.88
CA ILE A 605 -8.61 6.20 -7.12
C ILE A 605 -8.77 4.70 -6.82
N PRO A 606 -9.90 4.06 -7.24
CA PRO A 606 -10.08 2.62 -7.10
C PRO A 606 -8.92 1.82 -7.71
N TYR A 607 -8.52 0.74 -7.04
CA TYR A 607 -7.45 -0.12 -7.51
C TYR A 607 -7.85 -0.90 -8.77
N GLY A 608 -9.14 -1.28 -8.85
CA GLY A 608 -9.76 -1.76 -10.08
C GLY A 608 -10.28 -3.18 -10.04
N LYS A 609 -10.13 -3.89 -11.18
CA LYS A 609 -10.50 -5.29 -11.36
C LYS A 609 -9.32 -6.11 -11.89
N PRO A 610 -9.26 -7.42 -11.59
CA PRO A 610 -8.13 -8.26 -12.00
C PRO A 610 -7.89 -8.27 -13.52
N LEU A 611 -6.63 -8.50 -13.90
CA LEU A 611 -6.23 -8.73 -15.28
C LEU A 611 -6.62 -10.14 -15.75
N ALA A 612 -6.46 -10.40 -17.05
CA ALA A 612 -6.75 -11.70 -17.66
C ALA A 612 -6.00 -12.83 -16.96
N ASN A 613 -6.70 -13.95 -16.75
CA ASN A 613 -6.22 -15.16 -16.07
C ASN A 613 -5.68 -14.92 -14.66
N GLN A 614 -5.94 -13.76 -14.06
CA GLN A 614 -5.54 -13.40 -12.71
C GLN A 614 -6.78 -13.13 -11.85
N ARG A 615 -6.67 -13.32 -10.54
CA ARG A 615 -7.76 -13.12 -9.58
C ARG A 615 -7.23 -12.38 -8.36
N PHE A 616 -8.09 -11.57 -7.75
CA PHE A 616 -7.83 -10.94 -6.46
C PHE A 616 -8.80 -11.44 -5.40
N HIS A 617 -8.27 -11.72 -4.22
CA HIS A 617 -9.07 -12.06 -3.05
C HIS A 617 -8.83 -11.06 -1.94
N VAL A 618 -9.89 -10.72 -1.22
CA VAL A 618 -9.84 -9.97 0.03
C VAL A 618 -10.21 -10.96 1.11
N LEU A 619 -9.22 -11.48 1.84
CA LEU A 619 -9.42 -12.53 2.81
C LEU A 619 -9.20 -12.02 4.23
N ASN A 620 -9.96 -12.56 5.18
CA ASN A 620 -9.74 -12.39 6.61
C ASN A 620 -8.64 -13.34 7.11
N GLU A 621 -8.36 -13.32 8.41
CA GLU A 621 -7.32 -14.14 9.06
C GLU A 621 -7.56 -15.66 8.97
N TRP A 622 -8.79 -16.09 8.70
CA TRP A 622 -9.13 -17.50 8.46
C TRP A 622 -9.01 -17.93 7.00
N LEU A 623 -8.47 -17.05 6.14
CA LEU A 623 -8.45 -17.20 4.69
C LEU A 623 -9.85 -17.32 4.10
N GLU A 624 -10.84 -16.65 4.70
CA GLU A 624 -12.20 -16.60 4.19
C GLU A 624 -12.48 -15.23 3.61
N ASP A 625 -13.29 -15.20 2.57
CA ASP A 625 -13.62 -13.95 1.90
C ASP A 625 -14.27 -12.92 2.83
N CYS A 626 -13.87 -11.65 2.71
CA CYS A 626 -14.56 -10.53 3.38
C CYS A 626 -15.83 -10.11 2.60
N PRO A 627 -16.90 -9.62 3.24
CA PRO A 627 -18.04 -9.06 2.54
C PRO A 627 -17.67 -7.74 1.86
N LYS A 628 -18.59 -7.17 1.06
CA LYS A 628 -18.44 -5.81 0.54
C LYS A 628 -18.23 -4.84 1.72
N TRP A 629 -17.31 -3.90 1.55
CA TRP A 629 -16.78 -2.97 2.55
C TRP A 629 -15.96 -3.59 3.69
N GLY A 630 -15.99 -4.91 3.86
CA GLY A 630 -15.17 -5.62 4.83
C GLY A 630 -13.69 -5.52 4.46
N ILE A 631 -12.86 -5.18 5.45
CA ILE A 631 -11.42 -5.01 5.28
C ILE A 631 -10.74 -6.38 5.45
N GLY A 632 -9.83 -6.71 4.54
CA GLY A 632 -9.01 -7.91 4.63
C GLY A 632 -7.67 -7.71 3.94
N GLU A 633 -6.85 -8.75 3.99
CA GLU A 633 -5.59 -8.80 3.26
C GLU A 633 -5.85 -9.13 1.79
N LEU A 634 -5.07 -8.51 0.90
CA LEU A 634 -5.13 -8.75 -0.54
C LEU A 634 -4.25 -9.94 -0.94
N TYR A 635 -4.82 -10.84 -1.72
CA TYR A 635 -4.14 -11.99 -2.31
C TYR A 635 -4.30 -11.99 -3.82
N ILE A 636 -3.25 -12.38 -4.53
CA ILE A 636 -3.24 -12.52 -5.99
C ILE A 636 -3.18 -14.01 -6.35
N ALA A 637 -3.93 -14.42 -7.35
CA ALA A 637 -3.92 -15.79 -7.88
C ALA A 637 -3.93 -15.78 -9.41
N GLY A 638 -3.66 -16.94 -10.02
CA GLY A 638 -3.71 -17.15 -11.48
C GLY A 638 -2.37 -17.01 -12.18
N GLU A 639 -2.38 -16.86 -13.50
CA GLU A 639 -1.18 -17.03 -14.36
C GLU A 639 -0.10 -15.97 -14.15
N GLY A 640 -0.41 -14.82 -13.53
CA GLY A 640 0.55 -13.74 -13.28
C GLY A 640 1.43 -13.91 -12.04
N ILE A 641 1.17 -14.91 -11.18
CA ILE A 641 1.94 -15.04 -9.93
C ILE A 641 3.33 -15.65 -10.17
N ALA A 642 4.34 -15.05 -9.54
CA ALA A 642 5.73 -15.50 -9.59
C ALA A 642 5.91 -16.95 -9.12
N GLN A 643 6.97 -17.60 -9.60
CA GLN A 643 7.35 -18.95 -9.15
C GLN A 643 7.78 -18.95 -7.67
N GLY A 644 8.33 -17.84 -7.19
CA GLY A 644 8.75 -17.65 -5.80
C GLY A 644 9.90 -16.67 -5.68
N TYR A 645 10.68 -16.79 -4.61
CA TYR A 645 11.91 -16.04 -4.41
C TYR A 645 13.15 -16.88 -4.69
N TRP A 646 14.11 -16.32 -5.42
CA TRP A 646 15.37 -16.95 -5.79
C TRP A 646 16.18 -17.32 -4.56
N ALA A 647 16.57 -18.60 -4.48
CA ALA A 647 17.35 -19.18 -3.38
C ALA A 647 16.77 -18.93 -1.97
N ASP A 648 15.46 -18.76 -1.84
CA ASP A 648 14.77 -18.50 -0.56
C ASP A 648 13.44 -19.28 -0.45
N PRO A 649 13.49 -20.61 -0.24
CA PRO A 649 12.29 -21.45 -0.18
C PRO A 649 11.42 -21.15 1.06
N GLU A 650 12.03 -20.67 2.15
CA GLU A 650 11.30 -20.35 3.37
C GLU A 650 10.39 -19.12 3.16
N LYS A 651 10.94 -18.00 2.67
CA LYS A 651 10.11 -16.83 2.34
C LYS A 651 9.13 -17.13 1.21
N THR A 652 9.51 -18.02 0.29
CA THR A 652 8.61 -18.47 -0.78
C THR A 652 7.38 -19.14 -0.18
N ALA A 653 7.55 -20.11 0.72
CA ALA A 653 6.41 -20.80 1.36
C ALA A 653 5.55 -19.86 2.23
N GLN A 654 6.16 -18.84 2.86
CA GLN A 654 5.43 -17.85 3.67
C GLN A 654 4.55 -16.91 2.84
N ARG A 655 4.95 -16.60 1.59
CA ARG A 655 4.25 -15.63 0.74
C ARG A 655 3.48 -16.26 -0.41
N PHE A 656 3.88 -17.45 -0.86
CA PHE A 656 3.25 -18.22 -1.92
C PHE A 656 2.82 -19.58 -1.36
N PHE A 657 1.52 -19.77 -1.19
CA PHE A 657 0.97 -20.99 -0.60
C PHE A 657 -0.28 -21.43 -1.36
N THR A 658 -0.67 -22.68 -1.12
CA THR A 658 -1.92 -23.21 -1.68
C THR A 658 -3.02 -23.03 -0.67
N HIS A 659 -4.10 -22.35 -1.06
CA HIS A 659 -5.25 -22.13 -0.22
C HIS A 659 -5.84 -23.48 0.23
N PRO A 660 -5.99 -23.74 1.54
CA PRO A 660 -6.30 -25.07 2.06
C PRO A 660 -7.67 -25.60 1.65
N LYS A 661 -8.67 -24.71 1.47
CA LYS A 661 -10.03 -25.10 1.04
C LYS A 661 -10.20 -25.19 -0.49
N THR A 662 -9.72 -24.20 -1.25
CA THR A 662 -9.95 -24.13 -2.71
C THR A 662 -8.87 -24.84 -3.53
N GLY A 663 -7.70 -25.12 -2.97
CA GLY A 663 -6.56 -25.68 -3.70
C GLY A 663 -5.86 -24.67 -4.62
N GLU A 664 -6.23 -23.39 -4.56
CA GLU A 664 -5.69 -22.36 -5.42
C GLU A 664 -4.35 -21.83 -4.91
N ARG A 665 -3.38 -21.61 -5.79
CA ARG A 665 -2.10 -20.99 -5.40
C ARG A 665 -2.27 -19.48 -5.27
N LEU A 666 -1.95 -18.95 -4.09
CA LEU A 666 -2.09 -17.54 -3.72
C LEU A 666 -0.73 -16.90 -3.43
N TYR A 667 -0.58 -15.64 -3.79
CA TYR A 667 0.46 -14.74 -3.31
C TYR A 667 -0.11 -13.76 -2.27
N LYS A 668 0.48 -13.73 -1.06
CA LYS A 668 0.16 -12.80 0.03
C LYS A 668 0.90 -11.47 -0.14
N THR A 669 0.17 -10.45 -0.59
CA THR A 669 0.73 -9.13 -0.94
C THR A 669 1.26 -8.34 0.27
N GLY A 670 0.64 -8.51 1.43
CA GLY A 670 0.83 -7.65 2.62
C GLY A 670 0.07 -6.31 2.54
N ASP A 671 -0.71 -6.10 1.49
CA ASP A 671 -1.60 -4.95 1.34
C ASP A 671 -2.97 -5.26 1.98
N LEU A 672 -3.57 -4.26 2.61
CA LEU A 672 -4.96 -4.29 3.07
C LEU A 672 -5.86 -3.66 2.03
N GLY A 673 -7.03 -4.23 1.83
CA GLY A 673 -8.01 -3.71 0.90
C GLY A 673 -9.42 -4.19 1.20
N ARG A 674 -10.36 -3.78 0.36
CA ARG A 674 -11.76 -4.21 0.44
C ARG A 674 -12.42 -4.20 -0.93
N TYR A 675 -13.42 -5.06 -1.08
CA TYR A 675 -14.35 -4.95 -2.20
C TYR A 675 -15.32 -3.79 -1.95
N ILE A 676 -15.51 -2.95 -2.96
CA ILE A 676 -16.53 -1.91 -3.00
C ILE A 676 -17.58 -2.30 -4.06
N GLN A 677 -18.41 -1.37 -4.50
CA GLN A 677 -19.48 -1.63 -5.48
C GLN A 677 -18.94 -2.16 -6.82
N ASN A 678 -19.75 -2.99 -7.48
CA ASN A 678 -19.49 -3.53 -8.82
C ASN A 678 -18.24 -4.42 -8.91
N GLY A 679 -17.84 -5.04 -7.80
CA GLY A 679 -16.64 -5.86 -7.71
C GLY A 679 -15.33 -5.09 -7.89
N LEU A 680 -15.33 -3.76 -7.70
CA LEU A 680 -14.10 -2.97 -7.66
C LEU A 680 -13.37 -3.21 -6.33
N ILE A 681 -12.05 -3.11 -6.35
CA ILE A 681 -11.21 -3.20 -5.16
C ILE A 681 -10.66 -1.82 -4.82
N GLU A 682 -10.66 -1.49 -3.53
CA GLU A 682 -9.96 -0.34 -2.96
C GLU A 682 -8.78 -0.87 -2.13
N ILE A 683 -7.59 -0.30 -2.34
CA ILE A 683 -6.42 -0.53 -1.50
C ILE A 683 -6.44 0.49 -0.35
N LEU A 684 -6.15 0.05 0.87
CA LEU A 684 -6.23 0.90 2.08
C LEU A 684 -4.85 1.18 2.69
N GLY A 685 -3.81 0.50 2.21
CA GLY A 685 -2.44 0.62 2.70
C GLY A 685 -1.82 -0.76 2.95
N ARG A 686 -0.75 -0.79 3.74
CA ARG A 686 -0.03 -2.02 4.09
C ARG A 686 -0.27 -2.38 5.55
N GLU A 687 -0.25 -3.68 5.83
CA GLU A 687 -0.19 -4.17 7.22
C GLU A 687 1.24 -4.11 7.77
N ASP A 688 2.24 -4.30 6.89
CA ASP A 688 3.66 -4.28 7.25
C ASP A 688 4.27 -2.87 7.21
N ASN A 689 5.53 -2.75 7.66
CA ASN A 689 6.28 -1.49 7.68
C ASN A 689 6.83 -1.07 6.30
N GLN A 690 6.39 -1.69 5.21
CA GLN A 690 6.87 -1.30 3.88
C GLN A 690 6.18 -0.03 3.42
N VAL A 691 6.93 0.81 2.72
CA VAL A 691 6.42 2.07 2.17
C VAL A 691 6.77 2.18 0.70
N LYS A 692 5.92 2.88 -0.04
CA LYS A 692 6.19 3.31 -1.41
C LYS A 692 6.63 4.77 -1.36
N ILE A 693 7.79 5.06 -1.95
CA ILE A 693 8.36 6.41 -2.02
C ILE A 693 8.77 6.66 -3.46
N ASN A 694 8.09 7.60 -4.11
CA ASN A 694 8.30 7.92 -5.52
C ASN A 694 8.22 6.66 -6.41
N GLY A 695 7.30 5.75 -6.10
CA GLY A 695 7.16 4.47 -6.80
C GLY A 695 8.13 3.35 -6.41
N TYR A 696 9.18 3.63 -5.62
CA TYR A 696 10.09 2.59 -5.14
C TYR A 696 9.52 1.90 -3.91
N ARG A 697 9.55 0.56 -3.89
CA ARG A 697 9.24 -0.24 -2.71
C ARG A 697 10.42 -0.22 -1.76
N VAL A 698 10.25 0.43 -0.61
CA VAL A 698 11.29 0.55 0.42
C VAL A 698 10.88 -0.25 1.65
N GLU A 699 11.76 -1.17 2.04
CA GLU A 699 11.68 -1.88 3.31
C GLU A 699 12.42 -1.02 4.33
N LEU A 700 11.69 -0.42 5.28
CA LEU A 700 12.29 0.46 6.28
C LEU A 700 13.39 -0.27 7.07
N GLY A 701 13.22 -1.57 7.30
CA GLY A 701 14.22 -2.43 7.94
C GLY A 701 15.55 -2.57 7.19
N GLU A 702 15.57 -2.48 5.84
CA GLU A 702 16.83 -2.50 5.07
C GLU A 702 17.65 -1.24 5.34
N VAL A 703 16.97 -0.11 5.43
CA VAL A 703 17.58 1.18 5.77
C VAL A 703 18.04 1.20 7.23
N GLU A 704 17.23 0.65 8.15
CA GLU A 704 17.61 0.47 9.56
C GLU A 704 18.89 -0.37 9.66
N PHE A 705 18.95 -1.52 8.99
CA PHE A 705 20.09 -2.42 9.04
C PHE A 705 21.38 -1.77 8.52
N ALA A 706 21.31 -1.03 7.41
CA ALA A 706 22.46 -0.31 6.87
C ALA A 706 23.03 0.71 7.86
N LEU A 707 22.17 1.43 8.59
CA LEU A 707 22.59 2.40 9.59
C LEU A 707 23.07 1.75 10.90
N LEU A 708 22.49 0.61 11.31
CA LEU A 708 22.95 -0.17 12.47
C LEU A 708 24.38 -0.70 12.33
N SER A 709 24.92 -0.80 11.11
CA SER A 709 26.32 -1.20 10.92
C SER A 709 27.34 -0.16 11.45
N LEU A 710 26.91 1.07 11.75
CA LEU A 710 27.76 2.09 12.38
C LEU A 710 27.84 1.86 13.89
N GLN A 711 29.05 1.64 14.40
CA GLN A 711 29.30 1.41 15.84
C GLN A 711 28.81 2.51 16.79
N ALA A 712 28.54 3.71 16.28
CA ALA A 712 28.03 4.83 17.06
C ALA A 712 26.50 4.77 17.29
N VAL A 713 25.76 4.03 16.46
CA VAL A 713 24.29 3.94 16.48
C VAL A 713 23.88 2.74 17.32
N ASN A 714 23.14 2.98 18.41
CA ASN A 714 22.60 1.94 19.30
C ASN A 714 21.24 1.43 18.82
N HIS A 715 20.34 2.34 18.45
CA HIS A 715 19.06 2.01 17.83
C HIS A 715 18.77 2.95 16.67
N VAL A 716 18.07 2.44 15.67
CA VAL A 716 17.55 3.23 14.57
C VAL A 716 16.12 2.78 14.25
N VAL A 717 15.28 3.75 13.93
CA VAL A 717 13.95 3.53 13.38
C VAL A 717 13.82 4.41 12.16
N ILE A 718 13.44 3.82 11.04
CA ILE A 718 13.14 4.60 9.84
C ILE A 718 11.63 4.76 9.74
N ASP A 719 11.18 5.97 9.45
CA ASP A 719 9.78 6.27 9.14
C ASP A 719 9.66 7.07 7.84
N ALA A 720 8.45 7.10 7.27
CA ALA A 720 8.17 7.84 6.05
C ALA A 720 6.93 8.74 6.19
N PRO A 721 7.00 9.78 7.05
CA PRO A 721 5.89 10.71 7.24
C PRO A 721 5.66 11.54 5.97
N VAL A 722 4.42 11.99 5.79
CA VAL A 722 4.04 12.88 4.70
C VAL A 722 4.47 14.30 5.07
N HIS A 723 5.30 14.91 4.24
CA HIS A 723 5.74 16.27 4.42
C HIS A 723 4.54 17.23 4.23
N PRO A 724 4.26 18.16 5.17
CA PRO A 724 3.02 18.94 5.18
C PRO A 724 2.87 19.88 3.98
N LYS A 725 3.99 20.37 3.42
CA LYS A 725 3.98 21.27 2.24
C LYS A 725 3.90 20.51 0.91
N SER A 726 4.81 19.58 0.64
CA SER A 726 4.86 18.86 -0.64
C SER A 726 3.82 17.74 -0.77
N GLY A 727 3.23 17.28 0.34
CA GLY A 727 2.29 16.16 0.35
C GLY A 727 2.92 14.80 0.01
N GLN A 728 4.25 14.73 -0.13
CA GLN A 728 4.99 13.51 -0.43
C GLN A 728 5.55 12.85 0.84
N ARG A 729 5.75 11.53 0.78
CA ARG A 729 6.47 10.79 1.83
C ARG A 729 7.98 11.02 1.71
N GLN A 730 8.65 11.26 2.83
CA GLN A 730 10.10 11.38 2.88
C GLN A 730 10.68 10.44 3.94
N LEU A 731 11.82 9.81 3.64
CA LEU A 731 12.50 8.93 4.60
C LEU A 731 13.17 9.74 5.70
N VAL A 732 12.90 9.35 6.94
CA VAL A 732 13.45 9.96 8.14
C VAL A 732 14.09 8.88 8.99
N ALA A 733 15.36 9.06 9.34
CA ALA A 733 16.08 8.21 10.26
C ALA A 733 16.07 8.80 11.67
N TYR A 734 15.41 8.12 12.60
CA TYR A 734 15.50 8.42 14.02
C TYR A 734 16.59 7.55 14.63
N LEU A 735 17.58 8.18 15.27
CA LEU A 735 18.79 7.53 15.77
C LEU A 735 18.89 7.69 17.29
N VAL A 736 19.22 6.61 18.00
CA VAL A 736 19.68 6.66 19.39
C VAL A 736 21.13 6.22 19.40
N LEU A 737 21.98 6.97 20.08
CA LEU A 737 23.42 6.76 20.10
C LEU A 737 23.84 5.92 21.31
N HIS A 738 25.02 5.29 21.24
CA HIS A 738 25.64 4.70 22.43
C HIS A 738 26.13 5.79 23.40
N GLU A 739 26.08 5.52 24.71
CA GLU A 739 26.38 6.49 25.78
C GLU A 739 27.81 7.09 25.76
N ASN A 740 28.73 6.53 24.95
CA ASN A 740 30.15 6.94 24.88
C ASN A 740 30.60 7.43 23.49
N VAL A 741 29.68 7.93 22.65
CA VAL A 741 30.04 8.48 21.34
C VAL A 741 30.55 9.92 21.50
N ASP A 742 31.87 10.09 21.45
CA ASP A 742 32.54 11.40 21.47
C ASP A 742 32.63 11.97 20.04
N CYS A 743 31.47 12.34 19.47
CA CYS A 743 31.36 12.88 18.12
C CYS A 743 30.23 13.91 18.07
N ASP A 744 30.48 15.04 17.39
CA ASP A 744 29.47 16.05 17.16
C ASP A 744 28.27 15.47 16.36
N HIS A 745 27.05 15.92 16.69
CA HIS A 745 25.81 15.39 16.12
C HIS A 745 25.73 15.59 14.60
N GLU A 746 26.19 16.73 14.06
CA GLU A 746 26.17 16.98 12.61
C GLU A 746 27.20 16.10 11.90
N THR A 747 28.38 15.94 12.48
CA THR A 747 29.40 15.00 11.98
C THR A 747 28.86 13.57 11.94
N LEU A 748 28.09 13.16 12.95
CA LEU A 748 27.50 11.82 12.98
C LEU A 748 26.36 11.63 11.97
N LYS A 749 25.49 12.62 11.81
CA LYS A 749 24.45 12.60 10.76
C LYS A 749 25.09 12.47 9.38
N GLN A 750 26.20 13.19 9.14
CA GLN A 750 26.96 13.09 7.89
C GLN A 750 27.51 11.69 7.68
N ARG A 751 28.14 11.08 8.70
CA ARG A 751 28.61 9.68 8.62
C ARG A 751 27.49 8.68 8.37
N CYS A 752 26.31 8.90 8.95
CA CYS A 752 25.13 8.07 8.69
C CYS A 752 24.67 8.19 7.24
N ARG A 753 24.66 9.42 6.69
CA ARG A 753 24.34 9.68 5.28
C ARG A 753 25.34 9.00 4.33
N GLU A 754 26.64 9.12 4.60
CA GLU A 754 27.70 8.48 3.81
C GLU A 754 27.62 6.94 3.85
N GLN A 755 27.34 6.38 5.03
CA GLN A 755 27.11 4.94 5.17
C GLN A 755 25.89 4.48 4.36
N ALA A 756 24.78 5.20 4.46
CA ALA A 756 23.58 4.90 3.67
C ALA A 756 23.87 5.00 2.17
N GLN A 757 24.55 6.06 1.71
CA GLN A 757 24.89 6.25 0.29
C GLN A 757 25.83 5.18 -0.28
N SER A 758 26.73 4.64 0.55
CA SER A 758 27.67 3.59 0.11
C SER A 758 27.04 2.19 0.04
N THR A 759 25.96 1.95 0.77
CA THR A 759 25.35 0.61 0.94
C THR A 759 23.96 0.47 0.32
N LEU A 760 23.21 1.57 0.23
CA LEU A 760 21.83 1.61 -0.23
C LEU A 760 21.71 2.33 -1.58
N PRO A 761 20.67 2.00 -2.38
CA PRO A 761 20.28 2.82 -3.52
C PRO A 761 19.94 4.27 -3.11
N PRO A 762 20.15 5.28 -3.98
CA PRO A 762 19.90 6.68 -3.66
C PRO A 762 18.49 6.97 -3.12
N TYR A 763 17.45 6.31 -3.64
CA TYR A 763 16.06 6.49 -3.20
C TYR A 763 15.75 5.92 -1.81
N MET A 764 16.64 5.11 -1.23
CA MET A 764 16.51 4.56 0.13
C MET A 764 17.29 5.38 1.17
N VAL A 765 18.08 6.36 0.74
CA VAL A 765 18.86 7.19 1.67
C VAL A 765 17.92 8.16 2.39
N PRO A 766 17.88 8.18 3.74
CA PRO A 766 17.05 9.11 4.48
C PRO A 766 17.35 10.57 4.15
N THR A 767 16.29 11.36 3.97
CA THR A 767 16.40 12.81 3.77
C THR A 767 16.83 13.48 5.07
N TYR A 768 16.20 13.09 6.19
CA TYR A 768 16.46 13.63 7.52
C TYR A 768 17.04 12.59 8.47
N PHE A 769 17.90 13.07 9.37
CA PHE A 769 18.47 12.29 10.46
C PHE A 769 18.20 13.03 11.78
N VAL A 770 17.38 12.42 12.64
CA VAL A 770 16.94 12.97 13.93
C VAL A 770 17.56 12.15 15.04
N ILE A 771 18.40 12.76 15.88
CA ILE A 771 19.00 12.09 17.04
C ILE A 771 18.06 12.25 18.24
N LEU A 772 17.66 11.13 18.82
CA LEU A 772 16.81 11.04 19.99
C LEU A 772 17.61 10.56 21.21
N PRO A 773 17.29 11.04 22.43
CA PRO A 773 17.90 10.51 23.65
C PRO A 773 17.46 9.05 23.92
N TYR A 774 16.24 8.69 23.52
CA TYR A 774 15.69 7.33 23.60
C TYR A 774 14.57 7.16 22.56
N MET A 775 14.29 5.91 22.18
CA MET A 775 13.17 5.62 21.28
C MET A 775 11.84 5.71 22.04
N PRO A 776 10.81 6.40 21.50
CA PRO A 776 9.49 6.39 22.12
C PRO A 776 8.87 5.00 21.99
N LEU A 777 8.37 4.47 23.11
CA LEU A 777 7.75 3.15 23.18
C LEU A 777 6.29 3.27 23.64
N THR A 778 5.43 2.47 23.04
CA THR A 778 4.07 2.19 23.51
C THR A 778 4.12 1.50 24.88
N ALA A 779 2.98 1.48 25.60
CA ALA A 779 2.85 0.76 26.87
C ALA A 779 3.20 -0.75 26.79
N ASN A 780 3.18 -1.34 25.59
CA ASN A 780 3.54 -2.73 25.33
C ASN A 780 5.02 -2.91 24.94
N GLY A 781 5.85 -1.87 25.06
CA GLY A 781 7.28 -1.92 24.74
C GLY A 781 7.61 -1.95 23.24
N LYS A 782 6.61 -1.78 22.35
CA LYS A 782 6.83 -1.59 20.90
C LYS A 782 7.10 -0.12 20.59
N ILE A 783 7.86 0.18 19.55
CA ILE A 783 8.10 1.57 19.09
C ILE A 783 6.78 2.29 18.81
N ASP A 784 6.61 3.47 19.39
CA ASP A 784 5.48 4.36 19.10
C ASP A 784 5.84 5.33 17.98
N ARG A 785 5.58 4.93 16.73
CA ARG A 785 5.84 5.75 15.54
C ARG A 785 5.07 7.07 15.54
N LYS A 786 3.92 7.15 16.21
CA LYS A 786 3.11 8.39 16.29
C LYS A 786 3.71 9.41 17.24
N ALA A 787 4.52 8.96 18.19
CA ALA A 787 5.24 9.80 19.15
C ALA A 787 6.62 10.24 18.63
N LEU A 788 7.01 9.83 17.42
CA LEU A 788 8.24 10.31 16.78
C LEU A 788 8.07 11.80 16.43
N PRO A 789 9.06 12.66 16.77
CA PRO A 789 8.97 14.09 16.48
C PRO A 789 9.06 14.34 14.98
N ALA A 790 8.36 15.36 14.49
CA ALA A 790 8.50 15.77 13.09
C ALA A 790 9.96 16.19 12.79
N PRO A 791 10.55 15.77 11.65
CA PRO A 791 11.95 16.04 11.33
C PRO A 791 12.18 17.46 10.78
N TRP A 792 11.11 18.09 10.28
CA TRP A 792 11.14 19.47 9.81
C TRP A 792 10.92 20.42 10.99
N PRO A 793 11.55 21.60 11.00
CA PRO A 793 11.25 22.62 11.98
C PRO A 793 9.74 22.94 11.96
N GLU A 794 9.04 22.81 13.09
CA GLU A 794 7.77 23.53 13.29
C GLU A 794 8.03 25.01 13.05
N GLU A 795 7.09 25.74 12.42
CA GLU A 795 7.19 27.17 12.11
C GLU A 795 7.96 27.92 13.20
N GLN A 796 9.27 28.11 12.99
CA GLN A 796 10.02 29.03 13.81
C GLN A 796 9.47 30.39 13.45
N THR A 797 8.70 30.95 14.38
CA THR A 797 8.32 32.36 14.42
C THR A 797 9.47 33.22 13.88
N GLN A 798 9.25 33.79 12.70
CA GLN A 798 9.93 34.95 12.12
C GLN A 798 11.30 35.24 12.75
N THR A 799 12.34 34.49 12.36
CA THR A 799 13.67 35.08 12.33
C THR A 799 13.64 36.20 11.29
N ALA A 800 14.04 37.41 11.67
CA ALA A 800 13.99 38.60 10.81
C ALA A 800 14.46 38.28 9.38
N GLU A 801 13.65 38.63 8.37
CA GLU A 801 13.95 38.38 6.95
C GLU A 801 15.40 38.73 6.63
N THR A 802 16.22 37.70 6.44
CA THR A 802 17.61 37.90 6.06
C THR A 802 17.64 38.21 4.57
N LYS A 803 17.86 39.48 4.22
CA LYS A 803 17.89 39.91 2.81
C LYS A 803 19.09 39.29 2.08
N PRO A 804 18.93 38.95 0.78
CA PRO A 804 20.05 38.49 -0.04
C PRO A 804 21.11 39.60 -0.17
N VAL A 805 22.37 39.22 -0.01
CA VAL A 805 23.53 40.13 -0.09
C VAL A 805 24.26 40.06 -1.43
N SER A 806 23.95 39.07 -2.27
CA SER A 806 24.48 38.93 -3.62
C SER A 806 23.37 38.77 -4.67
N ALA A 807 23.72 39.02 -5.94
CA ALA A 807 22.82 38.77 -7.07
C ALA A 807 22.48 37.27 -7.20
N THR A 808 23.44 36.39 -6.87
CA THR A 808 23.25 34.93 -6.85
C THR A 808 22.25 34.52 -5.76
N GLU A 809 22.40 35.03 -4.53
CA GLU A 809 21.44 34.79 -3.44
C GLU A 809 20.03 35.27 -3.81
N SER A 810 19.92 36.46 -4.43
CA SER A 810 18.63 37.02 -4.85
C SER A 810 17.95 36.16 -5.92
N ARG A 811 18.72 35.63 -6.88
CA ARG A 811 18.17 34.77 -7.94
C ARG A 811 17.75 33.42 -7.39
N LEU A 812 18.59 32.79 -6.57
CA LEU A 812 18.28 31.50 -5.93
C LEU A 812 17.06 31.59 -5.02
N LEU A 813 16.92 32.67 -4.25
CA LEU A 813 15.75 32.91 -3.42
C LEU A 813 14.46 32.96 -4.26
N ASN A 814 14.48 33.69 -5.37
CA ASN A 814 13.33 33.74 -6.28
C ASN A 814 13.06 32.39 -6.94
N LEU A 815 14.09 31.65 -7.33
CA LEU A 815 13.95 30.30 -7.89
C LEU A 815 13.34 29.32 -6.88
N TRP A 816 13.74 29.37 -5.61
CA TRP A 816 13.12 28.57 -4.55
C TRP A 816 11.64 28.89 -4.42
N ARG A 817 11.30 30.19 -4.35
CA ARG A 817 9.91 30.64 -4.22
C ARG A 817 9.05 30.15 -5.40
N GLU A 818 9.58 30.26 -6.61
CA GLU A 818 8.91 29.82 -7.84
C GLU A 818 8.73 28.30 -7.89
N LEU A 819 9.79 27.53 -7.62
CA LEU A 819 9.78 26.08 -7.74
C LEU A 819 9.00 25.37 -6.63
N LEU A 820 9.00 25.95 -5.42
CA LEU A 820 8.33 25.42 -4.23
C LEU A 820 6.95 26.06 -3.99
N GLN A 821 6.57 27.05 -4.80
CA GLN A 821 5.34 27.83 -4.66
C GLN A 821 5.14 28.41 -3.25
N HIS A 822 6.21 29.00 -2.70
CA HIS A 822 6.24 29.49 -1.33
C HIS A 822 6.90 30.86 -1.24
N ASP A 823 6.15 31.93 -0.99
CA ASP A 823 6.66 33.30 -1.03
C ASP A 823 7.46 33.68 0.24
N ASP A 824 7.13 33.09 1.39
CA ASP A 824 7.73 33.40 2.71
C ASP A 824 9.04 32.63 2.96
N LEU A 825 10.02 32.78 2.07
CA LEU A 825 11.36 32.19 2.19
C LEU A 825 12.43 33.27 2.41
N ASP A 826 13.50 32.93 3.14
CA ASP A 826 14.71 33.75 3.28
C ASP A 826 15.97 33.01 2.80
N VAL A 827 17.13 33.68 2.78
CA VAL A 827 18.37 33.07 2.25
C VAL A 827 18.98 31.97 3.12
N ASN A 828 18.45 31.71 4.32
CA ASN A 828 18.91 30.62 5.17
C ASN A 828 18.08 29.34 4.97
N ALA A 829 17.01 29.39 4.17
CA ALA A 829 16.18 28.24 3.86
C ALA A 829 16.99 27.15 3.12
N GLY A 830 17.08 25.95 3.73
CA GLY A 830 17.55 24.73 3.07
C GLY A 830 16.51 24.18 2.12
N PHE A 831 16.92 23.67 0.96
CA PHE A 831 16.01 23.23 -0.11
C PHE A 831 14.98 22.20 0.34
N PHE A 832 15.43 21.16 1.04
CA PHE A 832 14.55 20.09 1.50
C PHE A 832 13.73 20.52 2.71
N ASP A 833 14.27 21.39 3.57
CA ASP A 833 13.56 21.92 4.76
C ASP A 833 12.28 22.67 4.42
N VAL A 834 12.25 23.30 3.24
CA VAL A 834 11.09 24.08 2.78
C VAL A 834 10.21 23.32 1.80
N GLY A 835 10.34 22.00 1.74
CA GLY A 835 9.48 21.11 0.95
C GLY A 835 10.02 20.73 -0.42
N GLY A 836 11.30 20.98 -0.69
CA GLY A 836 11.99 20.43 -1.86
C GLY A 836 12.07 18.91 -1.81
N ASP A 837 12.01 18.27 -2.97
CA ASP A 837 12.21 16.84 -3.15
C ASP A 837 13.22 16.59 -4.28
N SER A 838 13.59 15.32 -4.50
CA SER A 838 14.56 14.96 -5.54
C SER A 838 14.14 15.37 -6.95
N LEU A 839 12.85 15.52 -7.21
CA LEU A 839 12.31 15.83 -8.53
C LEU A 839 12.23 17.35 -8.74
N ILE A 840 11.85 18.12 -7.71
CA ILE A 840 12.00 19.58 -7.69
C ILE A 840 13.49 19.96 -7.79
N ALA A 841 14.37 19.21 -7.12
CA ALA A 841 15.82 19.40 -7.18
C ALA A 841 16.35 19.33 -8.61
N VAL A 842 15.84 18.40 -9.42
CA VAL A 842 16.33 18.33 -10.81
C VAL A 842 15.85 19.49 -11.66
N ALA A 843 14.58 19.89 -11.54
CA ALA A 843 14.11 21.07 -12.28
C ALA A 843 14.87 22.34 -11.90
N LEU A 844 15.25 22.44 -10.63
CA LEU A 844 16.16 23.47 -10.18
C LEU A 844 17.50 23.37 -10.91
N LEU A 845 18.16 22.20 -10.87
CA LEU A 845 19.46 21.98 -11.49
C LEU A 845 19.44 22.26 -12.99
N SER A 846 18.37 21.87 -13.71
CA SER A 846 18.15 22.24 -15.11
C SER A 846 18.13 23.75 -15.31
N THR A 847 17.38 24.48 -14.47
CA THR A 847 17.30 25.95 -14.56
C THR A 847 18.65 26.60 -14.28
N LEU A 848 19.39 26.08 -13.30
CA LEU A 848 20.75 26.53 -12.98
C LEU A 848 21.73 26.23 -14.12
N ARG A 849 21.59 25.07 -14.80
CA ARG A 849 22.42 24.68 -15.94
C ARG A 849 22.26 25.66 -17.10
N GLU A 850 21.03 26.05 -17.41
CA GLU A 850 20.73 27.05 -18.44
C GLU A 850 21.25 28.44 -18.07
N GLU A 851 21.02 28.89 -16.83
CA GLU A 851 21.34 30.26 -16.41
C GLU A 851 22.83 30.48 -16.10
N PHE A 852 23.49 29.49 -15.49
CA PHE A 852 24.87 29.63 -15.02
C PHE A 852 25.91 28.94 -15.91
N LYS A 853 25.50 28.26 -16.98
CA LYS A 853 26.39 27.62 -17.99
C LYS A 853 27.48 26.73 -17.37
N VAL A 854 27.11 25.95 -16.36
CA VAL A 854 28.02 25.06 -15.63
C VAL A 854 28.43 23.85 -16.48
N THR A 855 29.67 23.41 -16.32
CA THR A 855 30.24 22.19 -16.93
C THR A 855 29.85 20.93 -16.14
N ALA A 856 29.99 19.75 -16.74
CA ALA A 856 29.61 18.47 -16.12
C ALA A 856 30.33 18.17 -14.78
N VAL A 857 31.56 18.67 -14.58
CA VAL A 857 32.30 18.53 -13.31
C VAL A 857 31.68 19.43 -12.23
N GLN A 858 31.29 20.65 -12.59
CA GLN A 858 30.65 21.61 -11.67
C GLN A 858 29.21 21.19 -11.32
N GLU A 859 28.53 20.44 -12.21
CA GLU A 859 27.20 19.91 -11.98
C GLU A 859 27.17 18.89 -10.83
N GLN A 860 28.22 18.06 -10.72
CA GLN A 860 28.33 17.08 -9.63
C GLN A 860 28.50 17.77 -8.26
N ASP A 861 29.31 18.82 -8.20
CA ASP A 861 29.48 19.66 -7.00
C ASP A 861 28.18 20.41 -6.62
N LEU A 862 27.35 20.82 -7.60
CA LEU A 862 26.03 21.42 -7.35
C LEU A 862 25.03 20.40 -6.81
N ILE A 863 25.03 19.18 -7.35
CA ILE A 863 24.20 18.07 -6.85
C ILE A 863 24.61 17.77 -5.40
N GLU A 864 25.90 17.58 -5.13
CA GLU A 864 26.39 17.33 -3.77
C GLU A 864 26.01 18.48 -2.82
N GLY A 865 26.24 19.74 -3.22
CA GLY A 865 25.87 20.91 -2.44
C GLY A 865 24.37 20.99 -2.11
N LEU A 866 23.51 20.67 -3.08
CA LEU A 866 22.06 20.70 -2.90
C LEU A 866 21.61 19.58 -1.96
N PHE A 867 22.10 18.35 -2.17
CA PHE A 867 21.74 17.15 -1.38
C PHE A 867 22.34 17.13 0.04
N MET A 868 23.33 17.99 0.31
CA MET A 868 23.75 18.34 1.68
C MET A 868 22.75 19.25 2.41
N ASN A 869 21.61 19.58 1.78
CA ASN A 869 20.57 20.48 2.26
C ASN A 869 21.14 21.85 2.68
N THR A 870 22.05 22.37 1.87
CA THR A 870 22.65 23.68 2.14
C THR A 870 21.62 24.79 1.99
N SER A 871 21.72 25.80 2.84
CA SER A 871 20.90 27.02 2.74
C SER A 871 21.13 27.72 1.39
N ILE A 872 20.16 28.51 0.91
CA ILE A 872 20.33 29.35 -0.30
C ILE A 872 21.66 30.12 -0.28
N ARG A 873 22.07 30.66 0.87
CA ARG A 873 23.34 31.36 1.04
C ARG A 873 24.56 30.46 0.83
N GLN A 874 24.59 29.29 1.46
CA GLN A 874 25.70 28.33 1.27
C GLN A 874 25.74 27.82 -0.16
N PHE A 875 24.56 27.59 -0.76
CA PHE A 875 24.44 27.17 -2.14
C PHE A 875 24.91 28.26 -3.13
N ALA A 876 24.62 29.53 -2.83
CA ALA A 876 25.15 30.67 -3.58
C ALA A 876 26.69 30.73 -3.53
N GLN A 877 27.30 30.41 -2.38
CA GLN A 877 28.76 30.38 -2.25
C GLN A 877 29.39 29.28 -3.09
N ILE A 878 28.74 28.12 -3.20
CA ILE A 878 29.18 27.03 -4.09
C ILE A 878 29.19 27.53 -5.54
N ILE A 879 28.09 28.11 -6.02
CA ILE A 879 27.99 28.68 -7.38
C ILE A 879 29.02 29.80 -7.61
N GLU A 880 29.21 30.69 -6.64
CA GLU A 880 30.14 31.82 -6.75
C GLU A 880 31.61 31.36 -6.74
N SER A 881 31.94 30.32 -5.96
CA SER A 881 33.27 29.71 -5.96
C SER A 881 33.61 29.05 -7.30
N MET A 882 32.60 28.45 -7.97
CA MET A 882 32.74 27.90 -9.32
C MET A 882 33.01 28.99 -10.36
N LYS A 883 32.32 30.14 -10.26
CA LYS A 883 32.54 31.29 -11.16
C LYS A 883 33.94 31.89 -11.03
N GLN A 884 34.58 31.81 -9.86
CA GLN A 884 35.94 32.30 -9.67
C GLN A 884 37.01 31.42 -10.32
N LEU A 885 36.71 30.13 -10.57
CA LEU A 885 37.61 29.18 -11.23
C LEU A 885 37.66 29.36 -12.77
N ASP A 886 36.60 29.89 -13.39
CA ASP A 886 36.49 30.04 -14.86
C ASP A 886 36.97 31.39 -15.42
N GLY A 887 37.47 32.30 -14.60
CA GLY A 887 38.18 33.48 -15.09
C GLY A 887 37.40 34.31 -16.12
N VAL A 888 36.13 34.62 -15.85
CA VAL A 888 35.41 35.70 -16.55
C VAL A 888 34.98 36.74 -15.52
N SER A 889 35.77 37.81 -15.45
CA SER A 889 35.39 39.07 -14.82
C SER A 889 34.14 39.63 -15.50
N LEU A 890 33.01 39.68 -14.79
CA LEU A 890 31.89 40.55 -15.14
C LEU A 890 32.13 41.91 -14.48
N GLY A 891 32.53 42.89 -15.32
CA GLY A 891 32.32 44.31 -15.05
C GLY A 891 30.97 44.76 -15.58
#